data_AF-A0A6N8WA30-F1
#
_entry.id   AF-A0A6N8WA30-F1
#
_cell.length_a   1.000
_cell.length_b   1.000
_cell.length_c   1.000
_cell.angle_alpha   90.00
_cell.angle_beta   90.00
_cell.angle_gamma   90.00
#
_symmetry.space_group_name_H-M   'P 1'
#
loop_
_entity.id
_entity.type
_entity.pdbx_description
1 polymer ?
#
loop_
_entity_poly.entity_id
_entity_poly.type
_entity_poly.pdbx_seq_one_letter_code
_entity_poly.pdbx_strand_id
1 'polypeptide(L)'
;LMTTARHVEVQVVGDGSGAVAHLGERECSLQRRHQKVVEWAPSPSISDETRERLTSAAVRLAASDHYRNLGTFEFLVNADDESDLAFIEANPRLQVEHTVTEEVTGVDLVRAQLRLAGGESLAAVGLSQADVPAARGYAIQARVNMERMEPSGEVRPSGGMLTAFEPPSGPGVRVDTYGYPGYTTNPNFDSLLAKVIAYSASPDFGDAVGRTRRALSEFRIEGVEANLSFLEQSLAHHDFGSGGIYTRWVDDHVAELAGAPEIDLPGQNGASDSQAGLAGAQLDTLDPLAGLNYFREGSGTRAQQGVATMTPGTQPAPNIVGPPGTEAVPSPLQGTIIQILVEEGDAVREGQPMFVMDSMKMEHIINSDIGGYLRQLTVAIGDVVYEGHPLAFIEQADVGDAIREEEAEIDLDYIRPDLQKLFDNLDAGKDENRQAWVERRHAKGKLTQRESLVELVDEGSWVEMGELVLPARHRIMSFEEMRLRAPADGMITGIGTVNGNLFDENRATTLVAMYDETVWAGTQGMMGHQKTDRVIKFADEQATPLIVWAEGAGGRSGDTDFSDISAAGQWVPTYDMMARISGTVPMIGITAGRTFAGNASILGITDCIIATRDANIGMGGPATIEGGGLGLFMPEEIGPMSDLGPAGSVDILVDDEHEAIAAAKQYLSYFQGSIPSWDCVDQRHLRHAIPENRKRPFSVRNVIEQMADIDSVLELRGEFGVGIITSLIRIEGHPIGVIANNNEHLGGAVDSDGADKLCRFAQLCDCFNIPILVLVDTTGMMVGPDIERTGLARKCNNVFVTLANAQSPRFTIILRKSYGLAAQAMMTGSSRAPLFALAWPTAELGGMNLEAAVRLGNRAELEAIDDIEERAARYEALVANAYWRGNAINSASVHENDGVIDPADTRRWIVRGLMACENPEPIRRGRRPNIDTW
;
A
#
# COMPACT_ATOMS: atom_id res chain seq x y z
N LEU A 1 -49.00 -14.34 -1.40
CA LEU A 1 -47.94 -14.53 -0.39
C LEU A 1 -47.44 -15.95 -0.55
N MET A 2 -46.18 -16.14 -0.95
CA MET A 2 -45.54 -17.46 -0.96
C MET A 2 -45.27 -17.86 0.49
N THR A 3 -45.88 -18.94 0.96
CA THR A 3 -45.72 -19.44 2.35
C THR A 3 -44.50 -20.35 2.53
N THR A 4 -44.08 -20.97 1.44
CA THR A 4 -43.03 -21.99 1.32
C THR A 4 -42.06 -21.52 0.24
N ALA A 5 -41.35 -20.42 0.51
CA ALA A 5 -40.44 -19.81 -0.46
C ALA A 5 -38.99 -20.31 -0.26
N ARG A 6 -38.28 -20.52 -1.35
CA ARG A 6 -36.81 -20.58 -1.41
C ARG A 6 -36.29 -19.18 -1.73
N HIS A 7 -35.21 -18.78 -1.08
CA HIS A 7 -34.51 -17.55 -1.42
C HIS A 7 -33.34 -17.93 -2.33
N VAL A 8 -33.43 -17.57 -3.62
CA VAL A 8 -32.41 -17.87 -4.63
C VAL A 8 -31.89 -16.58 -5.23
N GLU A 9 -30.58 -16.50 -5.39
CA GLU A 9 -29.87 -15.30 -5.84
C GLU A 9 -29.05 -15.58 -7.08
N VAL A 10 -28.88 -14.59 -7.95
CA VAL A 10 -27.95 -14.67 -9.09
C VAL A 10 -26.81 -13.66 -8.92
N GLN A 11 -25.56 -14.13 -8.98
CA GLN A 11 -24.40 -13.25 -9.06
C GLN A 11 -24.29 -12.68 -10.48
N VAL A 12 -24.36 -11.36 -10.60
CA VAL A 12 -24.23 -10.61 -11.86
C VAL A 12 -22.96 -9.77 -11.86
N VAL A 13 -22.40 -9.57 -13.06
CA VAL A 13 -21.28 -8.68 -13.34
C VAL A 13 -21.54 -7.92 -14.65
N GLY A 14 -21.25 -6.61 -14.67
CA GLY A 14 -21.34 -5.78 -15.88
C GLY A 14 -20.23 -4.73 -15.95
N ASP A 15 -19.92 -4.26 -17.16
CA ASP A 15 -18.85 -3.28 -17.38
C ASP A 15 -19.34 -1.85 -17.68
N GLY A 16 -20.64 -1.60 -17.63
CA GLY A 16 -21.23 -0.30 -17.94
C GLY A 16 -21.43 -0.01 -19.44
N SER A 17 -20.95 -0.88 -20.34
CA SER A 17 -21.19 -0.74 -21.79
C SER A 17 -22.57 -1.24 -22.23
N GLY A 18 -23.27 -1.96 -21.34
CA GLY A 18 -24.42 -2.82 -21.67
C GLY A 18 -24.04 -4.30 -21.79
N ALA A 19 -22.75 -4.66 -21.75
CA ALA A 19 -22.31 -6.04 -21.58
C ALA A 19 -22.48 -6.48 -20.11
N VAL A 20 -23.17 -7.61 -19.92
CA VAL A 20 -23.50 -8.21 -18.62
C VAL A 20 -23.34 -9.72 -18.71
N ALA A 21 -22.86 -10.36 -17.63
CA ALA A 21 -22.81 -11.80 -17.45
C ALA A 21 -23.28 -12.20 -16.04
N HIS A 22 -23.64 -13.47 -15.85
CA HIS A 22 -23.87 -14.08 -14.55
C HIS A 22 -22.81 -15.14 -14.23
N LEU A 23 -22.48 -15.28 -12.94
CA LEU A 23 -21.58 -16.32 -12.41
C LEU A 23 -22.33 -17.50 -11.75
N GLY A 24 -23.64 -17.58 -11.98
CA GLY A 24 -24.50 -18.62 -11.44
C GLY A 24 -25.27 -18.17 -10.22
N GLU A 25 -25.92 -19.12 -9.56
CA GLU A 25 -26.87 -18.89 -8.49
C GLU A 25 -26.41 -19.42 -7.13
N ARG A 26 -27.00 -18.86 -6.07
CA ARG A 26 -26.85 -19.29 -4.68
C ARG A 26 -28.22 -19.50 -4.06
N GLU A 27 -28.32 -20.41 -3.12
CA GLU A 27 -29.52 -20.55 -2.28
C GLU A 27 -29.21 -20.04 -0.86
N CYS A 28 -30.04 -19.10 -0.42
CA CYS A 28 -29.97 -18.41 0.88
C CYS A 28 -31.20 -18.75 1.74
N SER A 29 -31.87 -19.87 1.45
CA SER A 29 -33.11 -20.29 2.08
C SER A 29 -32.97 -20.55 3.59
N LEU A 30 -31.78 -20.91 4.09
CA LEU A 30 -31.55 -21.12 5.53
C LEU A 30 -31.24 -19.78 6.23
N GLN A 31 -32.33 -19.12 6.63
CA GLN A 31 -32.32 -17.83 7.31
C GLN A 31 -33.17 -17.89 8.59
N ARG A 32 -32.84 -17.05 9.57
CA ARG A 32 -33.56 -16.87 10.84
C ARG A 32 -34.06 -15.44 10.91
N ARG A 33 -35.38 -15.21 11.02
CA ARG A 33 -35.95 -13.84 11.01
C ARG A 33 -35.39 -12.95 9.88
N HIS A 34 -35.26 -13.53 8.68
CA HIS A 34 -34.67 -12.92 7.47
C HIS A 34 -33.14 -12.65 7.50
N GLN A 35 -32.44 -12.96 8.58
CA GLN A 35 -30.97 -12.98 8.60
C GLN A 35 -30.48 -14.32 8.03
N LYS A 36 -29.76 -14.29 6.90
CA LYS A 36 -29.15 -15.48 6.28
C LYS A 36 -28.10 -16.08 7.21
N VAL A 37 -28.06 -17.40 7.34
CA VAL A 37 -27.16 -18.10 8.29
C VAL A 37 -26.31 -19.18 7.61
N VAL A 38 -26.86 -19.89 6.63
CA VAL A 38 -26.11 -20.82 5.77
C VAL A 38 -26.51 -20.58 4.32
N GLU A 39 -25.52 -20.43 3.44
CA GLU A 39 -25.69 -20.26 2.00
C GLU A 39 -24.94 -21.35 1.23
N TRP A 40 -25.44 -21.73 0.05
CA TRP A 40 -24.76 -22.72 -0.80
C TRP A 40 -24.88 -22.42 -2.29
N ALA A 41 -23.91 -22.90 -3.05
CA ALA A 41 -23.85 -22.79 -4.51
C ALA A 41 -23.29 -24.07 -5.14
N PRO A 42 -23.76 -24.47 -6.34
CA PRO A 42 -25.07 -24.12 -6.91
C PRO A 42 -26.21 -24.68 -6.02
N SER A 43 -27.47 -24.32 -6.30
CA SER A 43 -28.60 -24.92 -5.60
C SER A 43 -28.85 -26.34 -6.13
N PRO A 44 -28.89 -27.38 -5.26
CA PRO A 44 -29.33 -28.72 -5.62
C PRO A 44 -30.87 -28.86 -5.61
N SER A 45 -31.59 -27.82 -5.16
CA SER A 45 -33.02 -27.86 -4.83
C SER A 45 -33.93 -27.21 -5.87
N ILE A 46 -33.37 -26.78 -7.01
CA ILE A 46 -34.08 -26.19 -8.15
C ILE A 46 -33.70 -26.91 -9.45
N SER A 47 -34.64 -26.97 -10.38
CA SER A 47 -34.40 -27.51 -11.71
C SER A 47 -33.50 -26.60 -12.58
N ASP A 48 -32.84 -27.21 -13.58
CA ASP A 48 -32.05 -26.48 -14.58
C ASP A 48 -32.89 -25.44 -15.36
N GLU A 49 -34.18 -25.72 -15.59
CA GLU A 49 -35.11 -24.79 -16.22
C GLU A 49 -35.35 -23.54 -15.35
N THR A 50 -35.54 -23.74 -14.04
CA THR A 50 -35.68 -22.62 -13.09
C THR A 50 -34.40 -21.84 -12.95
N ARG A 51 -33.23 -22.51 -12.88
CA ARG A 51 -31.92 -21.85 -12.87
C ARG A 51 -31.75 -20.93 -14.09
N GLU A 52 -32.02 -21.44 -15.29
CA GLU A 52 -31.93 -20.66 -16.54
C GLU A 52 -32.93 -19.49 -16.59
N ARG A 53 -34.16 -19.66 -16.05
CA ARG A 53 -35.15 -18.58 -15.93
C ARG A 53 -34.68 -17.46 -15.01
N LEU A 54 -34.06 -17.81 -13.88
CA LEU A 54 -33.52 -16.85 -12.90
C LEU A 54 -32.30 -16.10 -13.45
N THR A 55 -31.32 -16.80 -14.00
CA THR A 55 -30.11 -16.18 -14.58
C THR A 55 -30.46 -15.27 -15.76
N SER A 56 -31.34 -15.72 -16.66
CA SER A 56 -31.86 -14.91 -17.76
C SER A 56 -32.68 -13.71 -17.27
N ALA A 57 -33.39 -13.79 -16.14
CA ALA A 57 -34.09 -12.64 -15.57
C ALA A 57 -33.09 -11.60 -15.01
N ALA A 58 -32.11 -12.04 -14.22
CA ALA A 58 -31.08 -11.19 -13.64
C ALA A 58 -30.25 -10.44 -14.71
N VAL A 59 -29.76 -11.15 -15.73
CA VAL A 59 -29.00 -10.53 -16.83
C VAL A 59 -29.84 -9.53 -17.62
N ARG A 60 -31.13 -9.80 -17.87
CA ARG A 60 -32.02 -8.85 -18.56
C ARG A 60 -32.28 -7.59 -17.75
N LEU A 61 -32.48 -7.71 -16.44
CA LEU A 61 -32.67 -6.57 -15.54
C LEU A 61 -31.40 -5.69 -15.53
N ALA A 62 -30.24 -6.29 -15.27
CA ALA A 62 -28.97 -5.58 -15.28
C ALA A 62 -28.63 -4.93 -16.65
N ALA A 63 -28.81 -5.66 -17.76
CA ALA A 63 -28.53 -5.11 -19.09
C ALA A 63 -29.43 -3.91 -19.44
N SER A 64 -30.64 -3.81 -18.87
CA SER A 64 -31.57 -2.71 -19.14
C SER A 64 -31.15 -1.35 -18.57
N ASP A 65 -30.26 -1.33 -17.57
CA ASP A 65 -29.74 -0.13 -16.91
C ASP A 65 -28.23 0.06 -17.13
N HIS A 66 -27.67 -0.60 -18.15
CA HIS A 66 -26.22 -0.62 -18.43
C HIS A 66 -25.39 -0.93 -17.17
N TYR A 67 -25.78 -1.99 -16.45
CA TYR A 67 -25.22 -2.30 -15.13
C TYR A 67 -23.68 -2.34 -15.12
N ARG A 68 -23.09 -1.75 -14.09
CA ARG A 68 -21.64 -1.63 -13.91
C ARG A 68 -21.22 -2.24 -12.58
N ASN A 69 -20.10 -2.95 -12.60
CA ASN A 69 -19.54 -3.69 -11.49
C ASN A 69 -20.36 -4.95 -11.11
N LEU A 70 -20.14 -5.50 -9.91
CA LEU A 70 -20.87 -6.65 -9.36
C LEU A 70 -22.22 -6.24 -8.77
N GLY A 71 -23.16 -7.17 -8.79
CA GLY A 71 -24.38 -7.10 -7.99
C GLY A 71 -25.05 -8.45 -7.85
N THR A 72 -25.95 -8.55 -6.89
CA THR A 72 -26.80 -9.73 -6.73
C THR A 72 -28.24 -9.37 -7.07
N PHE A 73 -28.91 -10.27 -7.79
CA PHE A 73 -30.35 -10.17 -8.06
C PHE A 73 -31.06 -11.29 -7.29
N GLU A 74 -31.94 -10.92 -6.37
CA GLU A 74 -32.58 -11.80 -5.40
C GLU A 74 -34.01 -12.14 -5.86
N PHE A 75 -34.36 -13.42 -5.70
CA PHE A 75 -35.65 -13.98 -6.11
C PHE A 75 -36.21 -14.90 -5.02
N LEU A 76 -37.53 -14.93 -4.93
CA LEU A 76 -38.27 -16.00 -4.26
C LEU A 76 -38.77 -16.99 -5.30
N VAL A 77 -38.53 -18.28 -5.05
CA VAL A 77 -39.09 -19.40 -5.82
C VAL A 77 -40.00 -20.19 -4.89
N ASN A 78 -41.22 -20.50 -5.33
CA ASN A 78 -42.13 -21.32 -4.53
C ASN A 78 -41.62 -22.78 -4.49
N ALA A 79 -41.42 -23.33 -3.28
CA ALA A 79 -40.84 -24.66 -3.09
C ALA A 79 -41.78 -25.79 -3.54
N ASP A 80 -43.08 -25.54 -3.61
CA ASP A 80 -44.10 -26.49 -4.08
C ASP A 80 -44.36 -26.38 -5.60
N ASP A 81 -43.98 -25.26 -6.23
CA ASP A 81 -44.17 -24.97 -7.66
C ASP A 81 -43.11 -23.99 -8.19
N GLU A 82 -41.98 -24.50 -8.72
CA GLU A 82 -40.90 -23.65 -9.25
C GLU A 82 -41.34 -22.75 -10.44
N SER A 83 -42.53 -22.94 -11.01
CA SER A 83 -43.05 -22.03 -12.03
C SER A 83 -43.40 -20.66 -11.45
N ASP A 84 -43.80 -20.59 -10.18
CA ASP A 84 -44.12 -19.39 -9.42
C ASP A 84 -42.84 -18.78 -8.81
N LEU A 85 -42.36 -17.71 -9.44
CA LEU A 85 -41.17 -16.95 -9.02
C LEU A 85 -41.44 -15.44 -8.97
N ALA A 86 -40.77 -14.76 -8.05
CA ALA A 86 -40.85 -13.31 -7.86
C ALA A 86 -39.47 -12.71 -7.65
N PHE A 87 -39.15 -11.62 -8.35
CA PHE A 87 -38.00 -10.77 -8.02
C PHE A 87 -38.31 -9.98 -6.74
N ILE A 88 -37.33 -9.82 -5.85
CA ILE A 88 -37.49 -9.07 -4.58
C ILE A 88 -36.56 -7.86 -4.46
N GLU A 89 -35.27 -8.01 -4.75
CA GLU A 89 -34.27 -6.96 -4.57
C GLU A 89 -33.10 -7.15 -5.54
N ALA A 90 -32.42 -6.05 -5.88
CA ALA A 90 -31.09 -6.08 -6.46
C ALA A 90 -30.13 -5.36 -5.51
N ASN A 91 -29.07 -6.03 -5.10
CA ASN A 91 -28.05 -5.51 -4.18
C ASN A 91 -26.81 -5.08 -4.98
N PRO A 92 -26.59 -3.77 -5.24
CA PRO A 92 -25.50 -3.30 -6.11
C PRO A 92 -24.16 -3.15 -5.38
N ARG A 93 -23.73 -4.25 -4.77
CA ARG A 93 -22.55 -4.35 -3.91
C ARG A 93 -22.07 -5.80 -3.83
N LEU A 94 -20.84 -5.99 -3.37
CA LEU A 94 -20.39 -7.30 -2.92
C LEU A 94 -21.21 -7.72 -1.69
N GLN A 95 -21.73 -8.95 -1.68
CA GLN A 95 -22.45 -9.51 -0.54
C GLN A 95 -21.56 -10.45 0.28
N VAL A 96 -21.99 -10.83 1.48
CA VAL A 96 -21.20 -11.64 2.44
C VAL A 96 -20.90 -13.02 1.85
N GLU A 97 -21.91 -13.57 1.18
CA GLU A 97 -22.06 -14.86 0.50
C GLU A 97 -21.49 -14.93 -0.93
N HIS A 98 -20.72 -13.93 -1.39
CA HIS A 98 -20.00 -14.01 -2.67
C HIS A 98 -19.02 -15.21 -2.72
N THR A 99 -18.49 -15.60 -1.56
CA THR A 99 -17.50 -16.67 -1.35
C THR A 99 -17.89 -18.01 -1.94
N VAL A 100 -19.15 -18.45 -1.79
CA VAL A 100 -19.59 -19.73 -2.37
C VAL A 100 -19.60 -19.69 -3.90
N THR A 101 -19.83 -18.52 -4.51
CA THR A 101 -19.66 -18.34 -5.97
C THR A 101 -18.18 -18.41 -6.35
N GLU A 102 -17.27 -17.81 -5.57
CA GLU A 102 -15.83 -17.90 -5.82
C GLU A 102 -15.33 -19.35 -5.78
N GLU A 103 -15.72 -20.12 -4.76
CA GLU A 103 -15.25 -21.51 -4.60
C GLU A 103 -15.71 -22.44 -5.73
N VAL A 104 -16.95 -22.30 -6.25
CA VAL A 104 -17.45 -23.18 -7.33
C VAL A 104 -17.03 -22.73 -8.73
N THR A 105 -16.72 -21.45 -8.94
CA THR A 105 -16.29 -20.92 -10.26
C THR A 105 -14.77 -20.76 -10.39
N GLY A 106 -14.06 -20.59 -9.28
CA GLY A 106 -12.65 -20.20 -9.25
C GLY A 106 -12.41 -18.72 -9.61
N VAL A 107 -13.46 -17.89 -9.66
CA VAL A 107 -13.36 -16.45 -9.96
C VAL A 107 -13.20 -15.66 -8.67
N ASP A 108 -12.12 -14.87 -8.59
CA ASP A 108 -11.92 -13.82 -7.58
C ASP A 108 -12.83 -12.62 -7.93
N LEU A 109 -13.94 -12.49 -7.20
CA LEU A 109 -14.97 -11.49 -7.45
C LEU A 109 -14.49 -10.10 -7.02
N VAL A 110 -13.73 -9.98 -5.93
CA VAL A 110 -13.18 -8.71 -5.46
C VAL A 110 -12.22 -8.13 -6.51
N ARG A 111 -11.33 -8.95 -7.07
CA ARG A 111 -10.43 -8.55 -8.16
C ARG A 111 -11.19 -8.16 -9.43
N ALA A 112 -12.24 -8.89 -9.80
CA ALA A 112 -13.09 -8.52 -10.93
C ALA A 112 -13.75 -7.15 -10.70
N GLN A 113 -14.33 -6.92 -9.52
CA GLN A 113 -14.91 -5.66 -9.08
C GLN A 113 -13.93 -4.48 -9.17
N LEU A 114 -12.68 -4.66 -8.71
CA LEU A 114 -11.65 -3.62 -8.79
C LEU A 114 -11.25 -3.28 -10.23
N ARG A 115 -11.09 -4.30 -11.10
CA ARG A 115 -10.72 -4.10 -12.52
C ARG A 115 -11.83 -3.40 -13.31
N LEU A 116 -13.09 -3.77 -13.08
CA LEU A 116 -14.26 -3.12 -13.70
C LEU A 116 -14.50 -1.70 -13.16
N ALA A 117 -14.19 -1.45 -11.88
CA ALA A 117 -14.14 -0.08 -11.35
C ALA A 117 -13.08 0.76 -12.07
N GLY A 118 -11.90 0.19 -12.33
CA GLY A 118 -10.82 0.77 -13.13
C GLY A 118 -11.13 0.97 -14.62
N GLY A 119 -12.30 0.53 -15.11
CA GLY A 119 -12.75 0.76 -16.49
C GLY A 119 -12.37 -0.34 -17.49
N GLU A 120 -11.88 -1.49 -17.04
CA GLU A 120 -11.76 -2.67 -17.90
C GLU A 120 -13.14 -3.20 -18.34
N SER A 121 -13.20 -3.86 -19.51
CA SER A 121 -14.43 -4.52 -20.00
C SER A 121 -14.57 -5.96 -19.50
N LEU A 122 -15.76 -6.55 -19.63
CA LEU A 122 -15.98 -7.96 -19.28
C LEU A 122 -15.00 -8.90 -20.00
N ALA A 123 -14.71 -8.63 -21.28
CA ALA A 123 -13.76 -9.42 -22.06
C ALA A 123 -12.30 -9.26 -21.56
N ALA A 124 -11.91 -8.07 -21.12
CA ALA A 124 -10.57 -7.82 -20.57
C ALA A 124 -10.38 -8.51 -19.20
N VAL A 125 -11.44 -8.56 -18.37
CA VAL A 125 -11.40 -9.30 -17.10
C VAL A 125 -11.59 -10.81 -17.24
N GLY A 126 -11.96 -11.30 -18.43
CA GLY A 126 -12.19 -12.73 -18.70
C GLY A 126 -13.54 -13.25 -18.22
N LEU A 127 -14.55 -12.37 -18.13
CA LEU A 127 -15.90 -12.65 -17.62
C LEU A 127 -17.00 -12.28 -18.63
N SER A 128 -16.73 -12.35 -19.93
CA SER A 128 -17.81 -12.48 -20.92
C SER A 128 -18.60 -13.76 -20.63
N GLN A 129 -19.90 -13.82 -20.92
CA GLN A 129 -20.73 -14.97 -20.51
C GLN A 129 -20.23 -16.34 -21.00
N ALA A 130 -19.51 -16.39 -22.13
CA ALA A 130 -18.89 -17.61 -22.68
C ALA A 130 -17.56 -17.99 -22.00
N ASP A 131 -16.91 -17.05 -21.31
CA ASP A 131 -15.64 -17.22 -20.62
C ASP A 131 -15.82 -17.54 -19.12
N VAL A 132 -17.00 -17.21 -18.55
CA VAL A 132 -17.36 -17.54 -17.17
C VAL A 132 -17.26 -19.06 -16.94
N PRO A 133 -16.45 -19.53 -15.97
CA PRO A 133 -16.37 -20.95 -15.65
C PRO A 133 -17.71 -21.50 -15.15
N ALA A 134 -18.15 -22.61 -15.73
CA ALA A 134 -19.28 -23.36 -15.18
C ALA A 134 -18.97 -23.85 -13.76
N ALA A 135 -19.93 -23.67 -12.84
CA ALA A 135 -19.82 -24.11 -11.46
C ALA A 135 -19.45 -25.60 -11.37
N ARG A 136 -18.49 -25.93 -10.49
CA ARG A 136 -18.03 -27.30 -10.24
C ARG A 136 -18.29 -27.67 -8.80
N GLY A 137 -18.79 -28.89 -8.57
CA GLY A 137 -19.08 -29.38 -7.23
C GLY A 137 -20.08 -28.49 -6.48
N TYR A 138 -19.92 -28.42 -5.15
CA TYR A 138 -20.73 -27.57 -4.28
C TYR A 138 -19.86 -26.87 -3.24
N ALA A 139 -20.22 -25.63 -2.90
CA ALA A 139 -19.69 -24.89 -1.77
C ALA A 139 -20.83 -24.51 -0.80
N ILE A 140 -20.54 -24.57 0.50
CA ILE A 140 -21.45 -24.14 1.57
C ILE A 140 -20.69 -23.14 2.45
N GLN A 141 -21.30 -21.99 2.72
CA GLN A 141 -20.85 -21.02 3.73
C GLN A 141 -21.75 -21.13 4.97
N ALA A 142 -21.13 -21.17 6.15
CA ALA A 142 -21.81 -21.03 7.44
C ALA A 142 -21.35 -19.73 8.13
N ARG A 143 -22.32 -18.92 8.58
CA ARG A 143 -22.08 -17.67 9.32
C ARG A 143 -21.94 -17.94 10.81
N VAL A 144 -20.70 -17.96 11.29
CA VAL A 144 -20.37 -18.11 12.71
C VAL A 144 -20.52 -16.74 13.37
N ASN A 145 -21.57 -16.60 14.17
CA ASN A 145 -21.95 -15.36 14.83
C ASN A 145 -21.71 -15.44 16.34
N MET A 146 -21.36 -14.32 16.95
CA MET A 146 -21.25 -14.10 18.41
C MET A 146 -22.64 -13.99 19.02
N GLU A 147 -23.33 -15.11 19.09
CA GLU A 147 -24.71 -15.17 19.56
C GLU A 147 -25.02 -16.54 20.16
N ARG A 148 -25.91 -16.54 21.14
CA ARG A 148 -26.46 -17.75 21.75
C ARG A 148 -27.95 -17.87 21.43
N MET A 149 -28.38 -19.06 21.06
CA MET A 149 -29.78 -19.40 20.86
C MET A 149 -30.34 -20.03 22.14
N GLU A 150 -31.39 -19.44 22.70
CA GLU A 150 -32.10 -20.00 23.85
C GLU A 150 -33.14 -21.05 23.40
N PRO A 151 -33.59 -21.96 24.29
CA PRO A 151 -34.62 -22.96 23.97
C PRO A 151 -35.97 -22.39 23.49
N SER A 152 -36.20 -21.08 23.66
CA SER A 152 -37.36 -20.35 23.14
C SER A 152 -37.22 -19.92 21.67
N GLY A 153 -36.06 -20.13 21.05
CA GLY A 153 -35.72 -19.56 19.75
C GLY A 153 -35.31 -18.08 19.78
N GLU A 154 -35.27 -17.47 20.97
CA GLU A 154 -34.70 -16.14 21.15
C GLU A 154 -33.17 -16.21 21.00
N VAL A 155 -32.58 -15.21 20.36
CA VAL A 155 -31.13 -15.15 20.12
C VAL A 155 -30.57 -13.92 20.83
N ARG A 156 -29.53 -14.15 21.62
CA ARG A 156 -28.86 -13.12 22.42
C ARG A 156 -27.47 -12.86 21.87
N PRO A 157 -27.10 -11.60 21.55
CA PRO A 157 -25.74 -11.29 21.14
C PRO A 157 -24.78 -11.56 22.30
N SER A 158 -23.62 -12.10 21.97
CA SER A 158 -22.50 -12.33 22.88
C SER A 158 -21.35 -11.37 22.54
N GLY A 159 -20.50 -11.07 23.51
CA GLY A 159 -19.37 -10.18 23.32
C GLY A 159 -18.36 -10.31 24.45
N GLY A 160 -17.08 -10.07 24.14
CA GLY A 160 -15.98 -10.30 25.08
C GLY A 160 -14.63 -10.43 24.39
N MET A 161 -13.62 -10.84 25.14
CA MET A 161 -12.28 -11.10 24.60
C MET A 161 -12.17 -12.55 24.16
N LEU A 162 -11.79 -12.77 22.89
CA LEU A 162 -11.49 -14.10 22.35
C LEU A 162 -10.23 -14.65 23.02
N THR A 163 -10.36 -15.50 24.04
CA THR A 163 -9.20 -16.07 24.77
C THR A 163 -8.51 -17.16 23.98
N ALA A 164 -9.25 -17.87 23.14
CA ALA A 164 -8.73 -18.74 22.09
C ALA A 164 -9.58 -18.57 20.83
N PHE A 165 -8.94 -18.60 19.66
CA PHE A 165 -9.59 -18.51 18.37
C PHE A 165 -8.74 -19.26 17.35
N GLU A 166 -9.17 -20.48 17.03
CA GLU A 166 -8.46 -21.41 16.13
C GLU A 166 -9.41 -21.80 14.99
N PRO A 167 -9.39 -21.07 13.86
CA PRO A 167 -10.22 -21.38 12.70
C PRO A 167 -9.90 -22.76 12.09
N PRO A 168 -10.91 -23.47 11.55
CA PRO A 168 -10.70 -24.73 10.86
C PRO A 168 -9.89 -24.52 9.58
N SER A 169 -9.20 -25.57 9.15
CA SER A 169 -8.27 -25.48 8.01
C SER A 169 -8.17 -26.78 7.22
N GLY A 170 -7.45 -26.74 6.11
CA GLY A 170 -7.17 -27.90 5.25
C GLY A 170 -7.86 -27.82 3.88
N PRO A 171 -7.71 -28.84 3.03
CA PRO A 171 -8.13 -28.78 1.64
C PRO A 171 -9.64 -28.54 1.47
N GLY A 172 -10.00 -27.49 0.73
CA GLY A 172 -11.41 -27.09 0.51
C GLY A 172 -12.12 -26.64 1.79
N VAL A 173 -11.39 -26.06 2.75
CA VAL A 173 -11.93 -25.27 3.84
C VAL A 173 -11.25 -23.89 3.78
N ARG A 174 -12.06 -22.84 3.63
CA ARG A 174 -11.68 -21.44 3.64
C ARG A 174 -12.37 -20.77 4.82
N VAL A 175 -11.70 -19.85 5.50
CA VAL A 175 -12.31 -19.04 6.56
C VAL A 175 -11.97 -17.57 6.33
N ASP A 176 -13.00 -16.77 6.09
CA ASP A 176 -12.91 -15.32 6.03
C ASP A 176 -13.35 -14.77 7.41
N THR A 177 -12.47 -14.10 8.14
CA THR A 177 -12.74 -13.61 9.51
C THR A 177 -11.84 -12.42 9.86
N TYR A 178 -12.28 -11.59 10.81
CA TYR A 178 -11.45 -10.59 11.48
C TYR A 178 -10.92 -11.05 12.85
N GLY A 179 -11.39 -12.20 13.36
CA GLY A 179 -11.10 -12.69 14.70
C GLY A 179 -9.66 -13.18 14.86
N TYR A 180 -9.08 -12.94 16.03
CA TYR A 180 -7.79 -13.50 16.45
C TYR A 180 -7.70 -13.57 17.99
N PRO A 181 -6.85 -14.43 18.58
CA PRO A 181 -6.69 -14.51 20.02
C PRO A 181 -6.27 -13.16 20.65
N GLY A 182 -6.98 -12.74 21.70
CA GLY A 182 -6.83 -11.45 22.35
C GLY A 182 -7.69 -10.32 21.76
N TYR A 183 -8.36 -10.53 20.63
CA TYR A 183 -9.31 -9.54 20.10
C TYR A 183 -10.52 -9.40 21.04
N THR A 184 -10.85 -8.16 21.42
CA THR A 184 -12.04 -7.85 22.22
C THR A 184 -13.14 -7.35 21.32
N THR A 185 -14.25 -8.09 21.28
CA THR A 185 -15.35 -7.85 20.35
C THR A 185 -16.23 -6.70 20.86
N ASN A 186 -16.69 -5.85 19.94
CA ASN A 186 -17.50 -4.68 20.26
C ASN A 186 -18.97 -4.97 19.88
N PRO A 187 -19.90 -5.04 20.86
CA PRO A 187 -21.29 -5.42 20.61
C PRO A 187 -22.09 -4.35 19.84
N ASN A 188 -21.50 -3.20 19.51
CA ASN A 188 -22.11 -2.17 18.66
C ASN A 188 -21.99 -2.47 17.15
N PHE A 189 -21.27 -3.53 16.76
CA PHE A 189 -21.11 -3.97 15.37
C PHE A 189 -21.83 -5.31 15.14
N ASP A 190 -21.99 -5.70 13.88
CA ASP A 190 -22.66 -6.96 13.49
C ASP A 190 -22.04 -8.19 14.18
N SER A 191 -22.88 -9.18 14.50
CA SER A 191 -22.45 -10.34 15.29
C SER A 191 -21.63 -11.36 14.50
N LEU A 192 -21.56 -11.27 13.17
CA LEU A 192 -20.75 -12.15 12.32
C LEU A 192 -19.27 -12.08 12.71
N LEU A 193 -18.71 -13.18 13.22
CA LEU A 193 -17.30 -13.30 13.59
C LEU A 193 -16.46 -13.95 12.49
N ALA A 194 -17.00 -14.98 11.85
CA ALA A 194 -16.32 -15.72 10.79
C ALA A 194 -17.30 -16.32 9.79
N LYS A 195 -16.87 -16.40 8.53
CA LYS A 195 -17.54 -17.16 7.48
C LYS A 195 -16.71 -18.43 7.25
N VAL A 196 -17.27 -19.60 7.58
CA VAL A 196 -16.61 -20.89 7.30
C VAL A 196 -17.16 -21.41 5.99
N ILE A 197 -16.32 -21.50 4.97
CA ILE A 197 -16.70 -21.96 3.62
C ILE A 197 -16.05 -23.31 3.35
N ALA A 198 -16.86 -24.32 3.08
CA ALA A 198 -16.41 -25.66 2.74
C ALA A 198 -16.80 -26.02 1.31
N TYR A 199 -15.80 -26.39 0.51
CA TYR A 199 -15.93 -26.76 -0.89
C TYR A 199 -15.71 -28.26 -1.10
N SER A 200 -16.59 -28.90 -1.87
CA SER A 200 -16.42 -30.26 -2.36
C SER A 200 -16.56 -30.31 -3.88
N ALA A 201 -15.53 -30.82 -4.57
CA ALA A 201 -15.58 -31.10 -6.01
C ALA A 201 -16.44 -32.33 -6.39
N SER A 202 -17.09 -32.96 -5.41
CA SER A 202 -17.98 -34.10 -5.61
C SER A 202 -19.31 -33.66 -6.25
N PRO A 203 -19.94 -34.47 -7.12
CA PRO A 203 -21.31 -34.26 -7.55
C PRO A 203 -22.35 -34.58 -6.47
N ASP A 204 -21.94 -35.10 -5.31
CA ASP A 204 -22.81 -35.31 -4.15
C ASP A 204 -22.76 -34.09 -3.20
N PHE A 205 -23.90 -33.44 -3.01
CA PHE A 205 -24.06 -32.32 -2.07
C PHE A 205 -23.75 -32.74 -0.61
N GLY A 206 -24.01 -34.00 -0.26
CA GLY A 206 -23.73 -34.56 1.07
C GLY A 206 -22.25 -34.50 1.45
N ASP A 207 -21.32 -34.55 0.48
CA ASP A 207 -19.89 -34.40 0.75
C ASP A 207 -19.51 -32.97 1.17
N ALA A 208 -20.21 -31.96 0.63
CA ALA A 208 -20.03 -30.57 1.07
C ALA A 208 -20.64 -30.37 2.47
N VAL A 209 -21.82 -30.92 2.75
CA VAL A 209 -22.46 -30.91 4.08
C VAL A 209 -21.55 -31.56 5.13
N GLY A 210 -21.04 -32.76 4.85
CA GLY A 210 -20.13 -33.49 5.73
C GLY A 210 -18.83 -32.73 6.01
N ARG A 211 -18.26 -32.06 4.99
CA ARG A 211 -17.07 -31.22 5.16
C ARG A 211 -17.35 -29.98 6.00
N THR A 212 -18.48 -29.31 5.77
CA THR A 212 -18.91 -28.11 6.53
C THR A 212 -19.06 -28.43 8.01
N ARG A 213 -19.76 -29.54 8.32
CA ARG A 213 -19.92 -30.01 9.71
C ARG A 213 -18.59 -30.34 10.37
N ARG A 214 -17.68 -31.00 9.66
CA ARG A 214 -16.33 -31.28 10.19
C ARG A 214 -15.58 -29.98 10.49
N ALA A 215 -15.60 -29.02 9.58
CA ALA A 215 -14.94 -27.72 9.77
C ALA A 215 -15.52 -26.95 10.97
N LEU A 216 -16.84 -26.95 11.16
CA LEU A 216 -17.45 -26.32 12.35
C LEU A 216 -17.02 -27.01 13.65
N SER A 217 -16.97 -28.35 13.68
CA SER A 217 -16.52 -29.12 14.86
C SER A 217 -15.03 -28.96 15.17
N GLU A 218 -14.23 -28.55 14.18
CA GLU A 218 -12.80 -28.23 14.31
C GLU A 218 -12.57 -26.76 14.77
N PHE A 219 -13.60 -25.91 14.79
CA PHE A 219 -13.48 -24.49 15.12
C PHE A 219 -13.52 -24.25 16.64
N ARG A 220 -12.36 -23.97 17.25
CA ARG A 220 -12.28 -23.62 18.67
C ARG A 220 -12.38 -22.12 18.88
N ILE A 221 -13.39 -21.70 19.64
CA ILE A 221 -13.64 -20.32 20.06
C ILE A 221 -13.85 -20.34 21.58
N GLU A 222 -13.10 -19.51 22.31
CA GLU A 222 -13.22 -19.36 23.77
C GLU A 222 -13.31 -17.88 24.17
N GLY A 223 -14.01 -17.59 25.27
CA GLY A 223 -14.19 -16.24 25.82
C GLY A 223 -15.41 -15.47 25.29
N VAL A 224 -16.06 -15.95 24.22
CA VAL A 224 -17.32 -15.44 23.67
C VAL A 224 -18.20 -16.64 23.27
N GLU A 225 -19.52 -16.58 23.51
CA GLU A 225 -20.45 -17.63 23.03
C GLU A 225 -20.74 -17.43 21.53
N ALA A 226 -20.77 -18.52 20.76
CA ALA A 226 -21.03 -18.49 19.32
C ALA A 226 -22.04 -19.56 18.88
N ASN A 227 -22.70 -19.32 17.74
CA ASN A 227 -23.80 -20.16 17.22
C ASN A 227 -23.37 -21.51 16.61
N LEU A 228 -22.16 -22.02 16.88
CA LEU A 228 -21.60 -23.24 16.27
C LEU A 228 -22.54 -24.45 16.40
N SER A 229 -23.11 -24.69 17.58
CA SER A 229 -24.02 -25.83 17.80
C SER A 229 -25.31 -25.74 16.97
N PHE A 230 -25.85 -24.53 16.76
CA PHE A 230 -27.01 -24.30 15.91
C PHE A 230 -26.70 -24.60 14.44
N LEU A 231 -25.52 -24.18 13.96
CA LEU A 231 -25.06 -24.46 12.59
C LEU A 231 -24.88 -25.95 12.36
N GLU A 232 -24.24 -26.65 13.30
CA GLU A 232 -24.03 -28.11 13.24
C GLU A 232 -25.35 -28.89 13.21
N GLN A 233 -26.35 -28.47 14.01
CA GLN A 233 -27.68 -29.07 14.04
C GLN A 233 -28.47 -28.81 12.75
N SER A 234 -28.44 -27.58 12.26
CA SER A 234 -29.08 -27.20 10.98
C SER A 234 -28.53 -28.04 9.81
N LEU A 235 -27.21 -28.21 9.74
CA LEU A 235 -26.55 -29.05 8.73
C LEU A 235 -26.71 -30.56 8.98
N ALA A 236 -27.04 -30.98 10.20
CA ALA A 236 -27.32 -32.38 10.53
C ALA A 236 -28.77 -32.79 10.18
N HIS A 237 -29.67 -31.84 10.00
CA HIS A 237 -31.08 -32.12 9.74
C HIS A 237 -31.29 -32.77 8.37
N HIS A 238 -32.21 -33.74 8.31
CA HIS A 238 -32.57 -34.47 7.09
C HIS A 238 -32.94 -33.53 5.92
N ASP A 239 -33.69 -32.48 6.22
CA ASP A 239 -34.21 -31.55 5.22
C ASP A 239 -33.11 -30.73 4.54
N PHE A 240 -31.97 -30.51 5.21
CA PHE A 240 -30.85 -29.81 4.58
C PHE A 240 -30.26 -30.64 3.44
N GLY A 241 -29.95 -31.92 3.70
CA GLY A 241 -29.40 -32.83 2.69
C GLY A 241 -30.39 -33.26 1.60
N SER A 242 -31.69 -33.16 1.86
CA SER A 242 -32.75 -33.51 0.90
C SER A 242 -33.39 -32.31 0.17
N GLY A 243 -32.89 -31.09 0.41
CA GLY A 243 -33.36 -29.86 -0.24
C GLY A 243 -34.69 -29.31 0.30
N GLY A 244 -35.17 -29.78 1.46
CA GLY A 244 -36.42 -29.36 2.10
C GLY A 244 -36.40 -27.99 2.79
N ILE A 245 -35.34 -27.20 2.63
CA ILE A 245 -35.18 -25.90 3.30
C ILE A 245 -35.96 -24.79 2.57
N TYR A 246 -36.68 -23.97 3.34
CA TYR A 246 -37.42 -22.78 2.91
C TYR A 246 -37.24 -21.63 3.92
N THR A 247 -37.61 -20.40 3.56
CA THR A 247 -37.31 -19.15 4.29
C THR A 247 -37.85 -19.01 5.71
N ARG A 248 -38.69 -19.95 6.18
CA ARG A 248 -39.22 -20.02 7.55
C ARG A 248 -38.84 -21.31 8.28
N TRP A 249 -38.10 -22.20 7.61
CA TRP A 249 -37.77 -23.54 8.11
C TRP A 249 -37.09 -23.52 9.49
N VAL A 250 -36.22 -22.54 9.76
CA VAL A 250 -35.58 -22.35 11.08
C VAL A 250 -36.60 -21.97 12.17
N ASP A 251 -37.57 -21.12 11.85
CA ASP A 251 -38.61 -20.70 12.79
C ASP A 251 -39.58 -21.87 13.10
N ASP A 252 -39.85 -22.72 12.10
CA ASP A 252 -40.71 -23.90 12.21
C ASP A 252 -40.04 -25.09 12.96
N HIS A 253 -38.70 -25.22 12.92
CA HIS A 253 -37.92 -26.28 13.59
C HIS A 253 -37.15 -25.79 14.83
N VAL A 254 -37.48 -24.60 15.33
CA VAL A 254 -36.68 -23.88 16.34
C VAL A 254 -36.45 -24.67 17.63
N ALA A 255 -37.41 -25.50 18.04
CA ALA A 255 -37.34 -26.35 19.23
C ALA A 255 -36.40 -27.56 19.07
N GLU A 256 -36.14 -27.99 17.84
CA GLU A 256 -35.22 -29.10 17.53
C GLU A 256 -33.77 -28.62 17.35
N LEU A 257 -33.59 -27.35 16.96
CA LEU A 257 -32.29 -26.72 16.67
C LEU A 257 -31.63 -26.02 17.87
N ALA A 258 -32.35 -25.89 18.99
CA ALA A 258 -31.88 -25.20 20.20
C ALA A 258 -31.35 -26.16 21.30
N GLY A 259 -31.16 -27.45 20.99
CA GLY A 259 -30.79 -28.48 21.96
C GLY A 259 -29.29 -28.78 22.01
N ALA A 260 -28.60 -28.42 23.10
CA ALA A 260 -27.18 -28.76 23.26
C ALA A 260 -26.98 -30.25 23.64
N PRO A 261 -25.96 -30.95 23.07
CA PRO A 261 -25.48 -32.22 23.62
C PRO A 261 -24.75 -32.00 24.97
N GLU A 262 -25.04 -32.82 25.97
CA GLU A 262 -24.31 -32.79 27.25
C GLU A 262 -22.85 -33.26 27.08
N ILE A 263 -21.90 -32.45 27.52
CA ILE A 263 -20.52 -32.88 27.84
C ILE A 263 -20.40 -32.88 29.38
N ASP A 264 -20.19 -34.06 29.94
CA ASP A 264 -20.25 -34.36 31.38
C ASP A 264 -19.10 -33.72 32.17
N LEU A 265 -19.45 -32.88 33.15
CA LEU A 265 -18.56 -32.46 34.26
C LEU A 265 -19.29 -32.65 35.60
N PRO A 266 -18.74 -33.45 36.53
CA PRO A 266 -19.54 -34.01 37.62
C PRO A 266 -19.73 -33.07 38.83
N GLY A 267 -20.99 -32.72 39.09
CA GLY A 267 -21.54 -32.66 40.45
C GLY A 267 -21.99 -31.29 40.98
N GLN A 268 -23.30 -31.16 41.26
CA GLN A 268 -23.85 -31.25 42.63
C GLN A 268 -25.39 -31.30 42.64
N ASN A 269 -25.98 -31.98 43.63
CA ASN A 269 -27.44 -32.20 43.76
C ASN A 269 -28.14 -31.09 44.57
N GLY A 270 -29.40 -30.75 44.24
CA GLY A 270 -30.29 -30.00 45.17
C GLY A 270 -31.66 -29.57 44.64
N ALA A 271 -32.73 -30.25 45.08
CA ALA A 271 -34.17 -29.92 44.92
C ALA A 271 -34.60 -28.62 45.66
N SER A 272 -35.77 -27.96 45.53
CA SER A 272 -37.01 -28.07 44.69
C SER A 272 -37.97 -26.87 44.96
N ASP A 273 -38.80 -26.48 43.97
CA ASP A 273 -40.10 -25.73 44.00
C ASP A 273 -40.45 -24.68 45.09
N SER A 274 -40.78 -23.43 44.67
CA SER A 274 -42.18 -22.89 44.62
C SER A 274 -42.31 -21.36 44.35
N GLN A 275 -43.50 -20.93 43.89
CA GLN A 275 -43.94 -19.60 43.36
C GLN A 275 -43.96 -18.42 44.38
N ALA A 276 -44.24 -17.13 44.08
CA ALA A 276 -44.12 -16.23 42.91
C ALA A 276 -44.64 -14.80 43.30
N GLY A 277 -44.32 -13.71 42.56
CA GLY A 277 -45.06 -12.43 42.62
C GLY A 277 -44.30 -11.10 42.34
N LEU A 278 -44.78 -10.36 41.31
CA LEU A 278 -44.62 -8.91 41.02
C LEU A 278 -43.22 -8.37 40.56
N ALA A 279 -43.25 -7.23 39.83
CA ALA A 279 -42.23 -6.83 38.87
C ALA A 279 -41.34 -5.64 39.28
N GLY A 280 -40.10 -5.64 38.75
CA GLY A 280 -39.32 -4.44 38.38
C GLY A 280 -38.75 -3.57 39.50
N ALA A 281 -37.42 -3.54 39.66
CA ALA A 281 -36.76 -2.70 40.66
C ALA A 281 -36.53 -1.25 40.17
N GLN A 282 -36.70 -0.27 41.06
CA GLN A 282 -36.21 1.10 40.87
C GLN A 282 -34.71 1.18 41.16
N LEU A 283 -33.97 1.94 40.35
CA LEU A 283 -32.55 2.26 40.55
C LEU A 283 -32.39 3.74 40.89
N ASP A 284 -31.68 4.04 41.97
CA ASP A 284 -31.36 5.42 42.36
C ASP A 284 -30.12 5.89 41.58
N THR A 285 -30.32 6.84 40.66
CA THR A 285 -29.34 7.20 39.62
C THR A 285 -28.15 8.03 40.13
N LEU A 286 -28.13 8.37 41.42
CA LEU A 286 -27.04 9.14 42.06
C LEU A 286 -25.91 8.28 42.66
N ASP A 287 -26.08 6.95 42.77
CA ASP A 287 -25.04 6.03 43.25
C ASP A 287 -24.51 5.10 42.14
N PRO A 288 -23.27 5.29 41.62
CA PRO A 288 -22.67 4.41 40.61
C PRO A 288 -22.39 2.98 41.12
N LEU A 289 -22.65 2.68 42.40
CA LEU A 289 -22.54 1.35 43.00
C LEU A 289 -23.89 0.71 43.34
N ALA A 290 -25.03 1.35 43.04
CA ALA A 290 -26.37 0.84 43.40
C ALA A 290 -26.60 -0.61 42.93
N GLY A 291 -26.22 -0.92 41.69
CA GLY A 291 -26.29 -2.27 41.13
C GLY A 291 -25.40 -3.30 41.83
N LEU A 292 -24.27 -2.89 42.43
CA LEU A 292 -23.41 -3.76 43.23
C LEU A 292 -23.95 -3.96 44.65
N ASN A 293 -24.54 -2.92 45.24
CA ASN A 293 -25.07 -2.95 46.60
C ASN A 293 -26.30 -3.87 46.72
N TYR A 294 -27.14 -3.95 45.68
CA TYR A 294 -28.29 -4.86 45.61
C TYR A 294 -27.90 -6.35 45.77
N PHE A 295 -26.71 -6.75 45.32
CA PHE A 295 -26.19 -8.12 45.50
C PHE A 295 -25.42 -8.34 46.82
N ARG A 296 -25.22 -7.30 47.63
CA ARG A 296 -24.26 -7.31 48.75
C ARG A 296 -24.91 -7.35 50.13
N GLU A 297 -26.13 -6.84 50.29
CA GLU A 297 -26.91 -6.97 51.53
C GLU A 297 -27.82 -8.21 51.49
N GLY A 298 -27.24 -9.36 51.86
CA GLY A 298 -27.90 -10.65 51.69
C GLY A 298 -28.87 -11.07 52.81
N SER A 299 -29.75 -12.00 52.42
CA SER A 299 -30.42 -13.02 53.22
C SER A 299 -31.68 -12.68 54.04
N GLY A 300 -32.75 -13.45 53.79
CA GLY A 300 -33.42 -14.16 54.88
C GLY A 300 -34.91 -13.85 55.15
N THR A 301 -35.77 -14.73 54.63
CA THR A 301 -37.07 -15.12 55.23
C THR A 301 -38.18 -14.06 55.41
N ARG A 302 -39.22 -14.12 54.55
CA ARG A 302 -40.54 -14.69 54.95
C ARG A 302 -41.55 -14.90 53.80
N ALA A 303 -42.03 -16.14 53.74
CA ALA A 303 -43.41 -16.59 53.46
C ALA A 303 -44.25 -15.98 52.31
N GLN A 304 -44.63 -16.87 51.38
CA GLN A 304 -45.73 -16.70 50.42
C GLN A 304 -47.06 -16.31 51.09
N GLN A 305 -47.74 -15.31 50.54
CA GLN A 305 -49.16 -15.40 50.15
C GLN A 305 -49.29 -14.81 48.74
N GLY A 306 -49.88 -15.57 47.81
CA GLY A 306 -49.52 -15.46 46.40
C GLY A 306 -50.42 -14.56 45.53
N VAL A 307 -49.83 -14.05 44.45
CA VAL A 307 -50.47 -13.63 43.20
C VAL A 307 -49.54 -14.06 42.04
N ALA A 308 -50.10 -14.47 40.90
CA ALA A 308 -49.37 -15.05 39.78
C ALA A 308 -48.60 -14.02 38.93
N THR A 309 -47.39 -14.38 38.46
CA THR A 309 -46.57 -13.66 37.46
C THR A 309 -45.44 -14.57 36.92
N MET A 310 -44.79 -14.37 35.77
CA MET A 310 -45.10 -13.76 34.45
C MET A 310 -43.92 -14.13 33.51
N THR A 311 -44.14 -14.21 32.20
CA THR A 311 -43.09 -14.46 31.19
C THR A 311 -42.43 -13.16 30.72
N PRO A 312 -41.08 -13.04 30.68
CA PRO A 312 -40.39 -12.03 29.88
C PRO A 312 -40.19 -12.56 28.44
N GLY A 313 -40.48 -11.74 27.43
CA GLY A 313 -40.39 -12.14 26.01
C GLY A 313 -41.52 -11.61 25.11
N THR A 314 -42.60 -11.10 25.72
CA THR A 314 -43.48 -10.04 25.19
C THR A 314 -44.41 -9.66 26.33
N GLN A 315 -44.12 -8.56 27.03
CA GLN A 315 -45.25 -7.71 27.39
C GLN A 315 -45.65 -7.04 26.07
N PRO A 316 -46.93 -7.09 25.63
CA PRO A 316 -47.39 -6.05 24.72
C PRO A 316 -47.07 -4.70 25.38
N ALA A 317 -46.76 -3.67 24.60
CA ALA A 317 -46.77 -2.30 25.12
C ALA A 317 -48.03 -2.18 25.99
N PRO A 318 -47.89 -1.89 27.30
CA PRO A 318 -48.98 -2.12 28.24
C PRO A 318 -50.16 -1.35 27.70
N ASN A 319 -51.32 -2.02 27.61
CA ASN A 319 -52.52 -1.42 27.04
C ASN A 319 -53.13 -0.47 28.08
N ILE A 320 -52.33 0.55 28.43
CA ILE A 320 -52.67 1.71 29.23
C ILE A 320 -53.64 2.47 28.33
N VAL A 321 -54.92 2.19 28.51
CA VAL A 321 -55.97 2.94 27.84
C VAL A 321 -56.01 4.29 28.55
N GLY A 322 -55.47 5.33 27.90
CA GLY A 322 -55.54 6.69 28.39
C GLY A 322 -56.98 7.20 28.53
N PRO A 323 -57.18 8.39 29.13
CA PRO A 323 -58.50 8.98 29.26
C PRO A 323 -59.25 9.07 27.90
N PRO A 324 -60.58 8.86 27.86
CA PRO A 324 -61.33 8.92 26.60
C PRO A 324 -61.14 10.25 25.87
N GLY A 325 -60.68 10.22 24.62
CA GLY A 325 -60.37 11.42 23.83
C GLY A 325 -58.90 11.87 23.89
N THR A 326 -58.00 11.04 24.42
CA THR A 326 -56.55 11.28 24.40
C THR A 326 -55.81 10.39 23.41
N GLU A 327 -54.70 10.88 22.89
CA GLU A 327 -53.74 10.14 22.06
C GLU A 327 -52.42 9.94 22.82
N ALA A 328 -51.72 8.83 22.54
CA ALA A 328 -50.48 8.46 23.22
C ALA A 328 -49.26 9.11 22.55
N VAL A 329 -48.30 9.58 23.35
CA VAL A 329 -46.92 9.85 22.91
C VAL A 329 -46.10 8.59 23.20
N PRO A 330 -45.72 7.78 22.20
CA PRO A 330 -44.94 6.57 22.42
C PRO A 330 -43.44 6.87 22.57
N SER A 331 -42.72 6.01 23.28
CA SER A 331 -41.25 6.00 23.21
C SER A 331 -40.80 5.55 21.81
N PRO A 332 -39.94 6.29 21.10
CA PRO A 332 -39.49 5.93 19.75
C PRO A 332 -38.45 4.80 19.74
N LEU A 333 -37.93 4.41 20.91
CA LEU A 333 -36.93 3.36 21.11
C LEU A 333 -36.92 2.89 22.57
N GLN A 334 -36.17 1.83 22.88
CA GLN A 334 -35.94 1.39 24.26
C GLN A 334 -34.87 2.26 24.94
N GLY A 335 -35.10 2.69 26.18
CA GLY A 335 -34.16 3.52 26.95
C GLY A 335 -34.62 3.77 28.39
N THR A 336 -33.90 4.60 29.13
CA THR A 336 -34.22 4.99 30.51
C THR A 336 -34.62 6.45 30.56
N ILE A 337 -35.78 6.79 31.11
CA ILE A 337 -36.21 8.20 31.26
C ILE A 337 -35.30 8.89 32.28
N ILE A 338 -34.47 9.83 31.84
CA ILE A 338 -33.55 10.59 32.70
C ILE A 338 -34.12 11.95 33.10
N GLN A 339 -35.05 12.51 32.32
CA GLN A 339 -35.73 13.76 32.63
C GLN A 339 -37.15 13.79 32.03
N ILE A 340 -38.07 14.44 32.76
CA ILE A 340 -39.41 14.80 32.27
C ILE A 340 -39.49 16.33 32.29
N LEU A 341 -39.98 16.92 31.20
CA LEU A 341 -39.94 18.37 30.94
C LEU A 341 -41.32 19.06 31.04
N VAL A 342 -42.36 18.31 31.39
CA VAL A 342 -43.79 18.71 31.37
C VAL A 342 -44.55 18.09 32.55
N GLU A 343 -45.62 18.74 33.01
CA GLU A 343 -46.47 18.29 34.12
C GLU A 343 -47.92 17.99 33.67
N GLU A 344 -48.63 17.10 34.38
CA GLU A 344 -50.04 16.81 34.08
C GLU A 344 -50.93 18.06 34.20
N GLY A 345 -51.62 18.41 33.11
CA GLY A 345 -52.40 19.63 32.96
C GLY A 345 -51.77 20.68 32.05
N ASP A 346 -50.49 20.56 31.71
CA ASP A 346 -49.80 21.48 30.80
C ASP A 346 -50.39 21.50 29.39
N ALA A 347 -50.30 22.66 28.75
CA ALA A 347 -50.53 22.82 27.32
C ALA A 347 -49.22 22.52 26.57
N VAL A 348 -49.21 21.43 25.80
CA VAL A 348 -48.06 20.94 25.04
C VAL A 348 -48.29 21.19 23.56
N ARG A 349 -47.33 21.81 22.88
CA ARG A 349 -47.39 22.07 21.44
C ARG A 349 -46.75 20.94 20.63
N GLU A 350 -47.21 20.77 19.40
CA GLU A 350 -46.51 19.95 18.39
C GLU A 350 -45.05 20.44 18.27
N GLY A 351 -44.09 19.50 18.25
CA GLY A 351 -42.66 19.76 18.28
C GLY A 351 -42.05 20.08 19.66
N GLN A 352 -42.84 20.17 20.74
CA GLN A 352 -42.32 20.51 22.07
C GLN A 352 -41.61 19.33 22.75
N PRO A 353 -40.38 19.51 23.28
CA PRO A 353 -39.71 18.53 24.14
C PRO A 353 -40.55 18.16 25.38
N MET A 354 -40.76 16.86 25.59
CA MET A 354 -41.51 16.33 26.74
C MET A 354 -40.65 15.46 27.66
N PHE A 355 -39.73 14.66 27.10
CA PHE A 355 -38.88 13.74 27.85
C PHE A 355 -37.44 13.80 27.35
N VAL A 356 -36.49 13.46 28.22
CA VAL A 356 -35.12 13.10 27.84
C VAL A 356 -34.86 11.67 28.31
N MET A 357 -34.36 10.84 27.41
CA MET A 357 -34.16 9.41 27.63
C MET A 357 -32.73 9.00 27.27
N ASP A 358 -32.00 8.34 28.18
CA ASP A 358 -30.71 7.71 27.84
C ASP A 358 -30.96 6.36 27.17
N SER A 359 -30.43 6.20 25.96
CA SER A 359 -30.27 4.90 25.32
C SER A 359 -28.87 4.77 24.75
N MET A 360 -28.19 3.68 25.09
CA MET A 360 -26.85 3.35 24.58
C MET A 360 -25.79 4.48 24.75
N LYS A 361 -25.87 5.27 25.83
CA LYS A 361 -25.03 6.45 26.14
C LYS A 361 -25.33 7.70 25.30
N MET A 362 -26.49 7.76 24.66
CA MET A 362 -26.99 8.92 23.94
C MET A 362 -28.28 9.41 24.60
N GLU A 363 -28.35 10.71 24.86
CA GLU A 363 -29.59 11.35 25.31
C GLU A 363 -30.48 11.63 24.10
N HIS A 364 -31.69 11.04 24.12
CA HIS A 364 -32.73 11.25 23.13
C HIS A 364 -33.80 12.18 23.73
N ILE A 365 -33.99 13.34 23.11
CA ILE A 365 -35.13 14.23 23.42
C ILE A 365 -36.35 13.69 22.68
N ILE A 366 -37.42 13.42 23.42
CA ILE A 366 -38.70 12.96 22.86
C ILE A 366 -39.65 14.16 22.82
N ASN A 367 -39.96 14.59 21.61
CA ASN A 367 -40.87 15.70 21.32
C ASN A 367 -42.31 15.19 21.20
N SER A 368 -43.29 16.10 21.34
CA SER A 368 -44.69 15.79 21.09
C SER A 368 -45.06 15.91 19.61
N ASP A 369 -45.65 14.88 19.02
CA ASP A 369 -46.13 14.92 17.63
C ASP A 369 -47.49 15.65 17.48
N ILE A 370 -48.12 16.08 18.58
CA ILE A 370 -49.47 16.66 18.59
C ILE A 370 -49.63 17.81 19.59
N GLY A 371 -50.41 18.82 19.22
CA GLY A 371 -50.81 19.91 20.12
C GLY A 371 -52.01 19.54 21.00
N GLY A 372 -51.93 19.81 22.30
CA GLY A 372 -53.06 19.61 23.21
C GLY A 372 -52.76 19.83 24.70
N TYR A 373 -53.62 19.28 25.56
CA TYR A 373 -53.40 19.28 27.01
C TYR A 373 -52.89 17.91 27.47
N LEU A 374 -51.75 17.88 28.15
CA LEU A 374 -51.23 16.67 28.80
C LEU A 374 -52.21 16.23 29.91
N ARG A 375 -52.78 15.03 29.78
CA ARG A 375 -53.78 14.49 30.72
C ARG A 375 -53.26 13.44 31.66
N GLN A 376 -52.21 12.72 31.27
CA GLN A 376 -51.61 11.68 32.09
C GLN A 376 -50.15 11.45 31.68
N LEU A 377 -49.27 11.34 32.68
CA LEU A 377 -47.94 10.75 32.55
C LEU A 377 -48.00 9.27 32.98
N THR A 378 -47.24 8.42 32.31
CA THR A 378 -47.22 6.96 32.58
C THR A 378 -45.89 6.46 33.15
N VAL A 379 -44.88 7.34 33.19
CA VAL A 379 -43.48 7.03 33.51
C VAL A 379 -42.91 8.06 34.48
N ALA A 380 -41.91 7.65 35.26
CA ALA A 380 -41.13 8.49 36.16
C ALA A 380 -39.65 8.53 35.71
N ILE A 381 -38.89 9.50 36.25
CA ILE A 381 -37.44 9.53 36.09
C ILE A 381 -36.83 8.27 36.75
N GLY A 382 -35.98 7.58 35.99
CA GLY A 382 -35.39 6.28 36.35
C GLY A 382 -36.10 5.07 35.76
N ASP A 383 -37.28 5.23 35.15
CA ASP A 383 -38.00 4.11 34.54
C ASP A 383 -37.38 3.69 33.20
N VAL A 384 -37.24 2.38 33.00
CA VAL A 384 -36.80 1.78 31.75
C VAL A 384 -38.01 1.47 30.87
N VAL A 385 -38.07 2.11 29.71
CA VAL A 385 -39.18 2.02 28.74
C VAL A 385 -38.73 1.29 27.48
N TYR A 386 -39.67 0.67 26.78
CA TYR A 386 -39.45 -0.02 25.51
C TYR A 386 -40.00 0.82 24.34
N GLU A 387 -39.55 0.53 23.12
CA GLU A 387 -40.15 1.09 21.90
C GLU A 387 -41.67 0.87 21.89
N GLY A 388 -42.43 1.92 21.55
CA GLY A 388 -43.90 1.91 21.56
C GLY A 388 -44.54 2.00 22.94
N HIS A 389 -43.79 2.08 24.04
CA HIS A 389 -44.36 2.30 25.38
C HIS A 389 -44.99 3.70 25.46
N PRO A 390 -46.29 3.86 25.77
CA PRO A 390 -46.90 5.17 25.95
C PRO A 390 -46.23 5.89 27.13
N LEU A 391 -45.66 7.08 26.91
CA LEU A 391 -44.99 7.92 27.93
C LEU A 391 -45.94 8.99 28.50
N ALA A 392 -46.89 9.43 27.68
CA ALA A 392 -47.88 10.44 28.00
C ALA A 392 -49.17 10.22 27.20
N PHE A 393 -50.28 10.77 27.71
CA PHE A 393 -51.55 10.90 26.99
C PHE A 393 -51.97 12.36 26.89
N ILE A 394 -52.24 12.83 25.67
CA ILE A 394 -52.59 14.22 25.35
C ILE A 394 -54.02 14.28 24.81
N GLU A 395 -54.86 15.15 25.37
CA GLU A 395 -56.15 15.52 24.78
C GLU A 395 -55.91 16.60 23.72
N GLN A 396 -56.10 16.25 22.45
CA GLN A 396 -55.79 17.14 21.33
C GLN A 396 -56.63 18.43 21.40
N ALA A 397 -55.96 19.57 21.38
CA ALA A 397 -56.57 20.89 21.48
C ALA A 397 -55.69 21.95 20.82
N ASP A 398 -56.30 23.01 20.28
CA ASP A 398 -55.57 24.15 19.72
C ASP A 398 -54.93 24.98 20.86
N VAL A 399 -53.63 24.76 21.07
CA VAL A 399 -52.80 25.40 22.11
C VAL A 399 -51.69 26.30 21.53
N GLY A 400 -51.86 26.70 20.26
CA GLY A 400 -50.96 27.59 19.51
C GLY A 400 -50.04 26.88 18.52
N ASP A 401 -49.28 27.68 17.78
CA ASP A 401 -48.42 27.22 16.67
C ASP A 401 -47.35 26.21 17.09
N ALA A 402 -47.07 25.24 16.21
CA ALA A 402 -46.06 24.20 16.42
C ALA A 402 -44.65 24.80 16.62
N ILE A 403 -43.90 24.20 17.56
CA ILE A 403 -42.49 24.53 17.80
C ILE A 403 -41.67 23.86 16.69
N ARG A 404 -40.92 24.68 15.95
CA ARG A 404 -39.87 24.20 15.04
C ARG A 404 -38.54 24.53 15.69
N GLU A 405 -37.61 23.58 15.69
CA GLU A 405 -36.24 23.86 16.08
C GLU A 405 -35.67 24.93 15.13
N GLU A 406 -35.18 26.04 15.69
CA GLU A 406 -34.29 26.93 14.97
C GLU A 406 -32.94 26.22 14.88
N GLU A 407 -32.46 25.95 13.66
CA GLU A 407 -31.11 25.43 13.45
C GLU A 407 -30.10 26.39 14.10
N ALA A 408 -29.43 25.94 15.16
CA ALA A 408 -28.44 26.74 15.85
C ALA A 408 -27.29 27.06 14.88
N GLU A 409 -27.01 28.35 14.69
CA GLU A 409 -25.95 28.83 13.80
C GLU A 409 -24.59 28.29 14.29
N ILE A 410 -23.97 27.40 13.51
CA ILE A 410 -22.73 26.73 13.89
C ILE A 410 -21.57 27.71 13.70
N ASP A 411 -20.92 28.09 14.81
CA ASP A 411 -19.66 28.80 14.78
C ASP A 411 -18.55 27.90 14.22
N LEU A 412 -18.12 28.19 12.99
CA LEU A 412 -17.07 27.45 12.30
C LEU A 412 -15.66 27.73 12.86
N ASP A 413 -15.49 28.83 13.60
CA ASP A 413 -14.22 29.18 14.26
C ASP A 413 -14.10 28.55 15.66
N TYR A 414 -15.16 27.93 16.19
CA TYR A 414 -15.13 27.23 17.47
C TYR A 414 -14.38 25.89 17.40
N ILE A 415 -13.10 25.92 17.79
CA ILE A 415 -12.29 24.72 17.97
C ILE A 415 -12.77 23.97 19.23
N ARG A 416 -13.34 22.78 19.02
CA ARG A 416 -13.76 21.89 20.12
C ARG A 416 -12.58 21.44 20.98
N PRO A 417 -12.76 21.15 22.29
CA PRO A 417 -11.67 20.74 23.18
C PRO A 417 -10.93 19.44 22.77
N ASP A 418 -11.62 18.52 22.10
CA ASP A 418 -11.01 17.30 21.56
C ASP A 418 -10.10 17.59 20.36
N LEU A 419 -10.52 18.51 19.48
CA LEU A 419 -9.73 19.00 18.35
C LEU A 419 -8.55 19.88 18.80
N GLN A 420 -8.73 20.75 19.79
CA GLN A 420 -7.62 21.51 20.37
C GLN A 420 -6.57 20.57 20.96
N LYS A 421 -6.98 19.51 21.67
CA LYS A 421 -6.06 18.50 22.17
C LYS A 421 -5.29 17.79 21.04
N LEU A 422 -5.90 17.58 19.87
CA LEU A 422 -5.18 17.06 18.70
C LEU A 422 -4.10 18.06 18.26
N PHE A 423 -4.46 19.34 18.05
CA PHE A 423 -3.50 20.38 17.66
C PHE A 423 -2.33 20.49 18.66
N ASP A 424 -2.62 20.55 19.96
CA ASP A 424 -1.60 20.59 21.02
C ASP A 424 -0.58 19.44 20.88
N ASN A 425 -1.03 18.24 20.49
CA ASN A 425 -0.17 17.08 20.32
C ASN A 425 0.71 17.14 19.06
N LEU A 426 0.15 17.59 17.93
CA LEU A 426 0.89 17.78 16.67
C LEU A 426 1.93 18.91 16.82
N ASP A 427 1.54 20.00 17.48
CA ASP A 427 2.36 21.20 17.66
C ASP A 427 3.70 20.94 18.37
N ALA A 428 3.76 19.98 19.30
CA ALA A 428 5.02 19.60 19.96
C ALA A 428 6.06 18.99 19.00
N GLY A 429 5.63 18.45 17.85
CA GLY A 429 6.51 17.94 16.81
C GLY A 429 7.14 19.02 15.93
N LYS A 430 6.60 20.25 15.95
CA LYS A 430 7.00 21.35 15.08
C LYS A 430 8.20 22.12 15.61
N ASP A 431 9.03 22.61 14.70
CA ASP A 431 10.26 23.35 15.01
C ASP A 431 10.00 24.63 15.80
N GLU A 432 8.87 25.29 15.55
CA GLU A 432 8.45 26.50 16.28
C GLU A 432 8.38 26.27 17.81
N ASN A 433 8.05 25.05 18.23
CA ASN A 433 7.96 24.60 19.62
C ASN A 433 9.22 23.82 20.10
N ARG A 434 10.22 23.65 19.22
CA ARG A 434 11.47 22.89 19.49
C ARG A 434 12.73 23.74 19.34
N GLN A 435 12.62 25.07 19.45
CA GLN A 435 13.69 26.07 19.22
C GLN A 435 15.09 25.69 19.73
N ALA A 436 15.22 25.16 20.95
CA ALA A 436 16.52 24.78 21.52
C ALA A 436 17.23 23.63 20.77
N TRP A 437 16.53 22.90 19.90
CA TRP A 437 17.08 21.92 18.97
C TRP A 437 17.36 22.52 17.58
N VAL A 438 16.48 23.42 17.11
CA VAL A 438 16.67 24.23 15.89
C VAL A 438 17.98 25.02 15.99
N GLU A 439 18.17 25.79 17.06
CA GLU A 439 19.40 26.53 17.36
C GLU A 439 20.67 25.64 17.36
N ARG A 440 20.55 24.37 17.76
CA ARG A 440 21.66 23.41 17.77
C ARG A 440 21.99 22.84 16.40
N ARG A 441 21.01 22.70 15.49
CA ARG A 441 21.25 22.36 14.08
C ARG A 441 21.87 23.56 13.36
N HIS A 442 21.26 24.74 13.50
CA HIS A 442 21.75 25.98 12.89
C HIS A 442 23.16 26.36 13.35
N ALA A 443 23.51 26.12 14.62
CA ALA A 443 24.87 26.33 15.13
C ALA A 443 25.94 25.40 14.50
N LYS A 444 25.54 24.29 13.87
CA LYS A 444 26.41 23.42 13.05
C LYS A 444 26.42 23.84 11.56
N GLY A 445 25.66 24.87 11.18
CA GLY A 445 25.41 25.25 9.78
C GLY A 445 24.45 24.31 9.05
N LYS A 446 23.55 23.63 9.78
CA LYS A 446 22.65 22.61 9.24
C LYS A 446 21.18 22.95 9.45
N LEU A 447 20.34 22.56 8.50
CA LEU A 447 18.89 22.61 8.57
C LEU A 447 18.35 21.58 9.57
N THR A 448 17.14 21.77 10.06
CA THR A 448 16.34 20.67 10.64
C THR A 448 15.76 19.79 9.53
N GLN A 449 15.34 18.58 9.87
CA GLN A 449 14.62 17.72 8.92
C GLN A 449 13.28 18.33 8.46
N ARG A 450 12.63 19.20 9.25
CA ARG A 450 11.39 19.89 8.82
C ARG A 450 11.69 21.07 7.90
N GLU A 451 12.79 21.80 8.09
CA GLU A 451 13.27 22.80 7.13
C GLU A 451 13.64 22.14 5.79
N SER A 452 14.44 21.07 5.82
CA SER A 452 14.79 20.30 4.62
C SER A 452 13.56 19.72 3.91
N LEU A 453 12.54 19.30 4.65
CA LEU A 453 11.27 18.83 4.09
C LEU A 453 10.51 19.94 3.36
N VAL A 454 10.37 21.12 3.98
CA VAL A 454 9.68 22.29 3.41
C VAL A 454 10.37 22.76 2.13
N GLU A 455 11.70 22.69 2.06
CA GLU A 455 12.44 23.00 0.84
C GLU A 455 12.34 21.88 -0.22
N LEU A 456 12.23 20.61 0.19
CA LEU A 456 12.15 19.46 -0.72
C LEU A 456 10.82 19.34 -1.45
N VAL A 457 9.69 19.50 -0.76
CA VAL A 457 8.34 19.31 -1.33
C VAL A 457 7.73 20.61 -1.82
N ASP A 458 6.78 20.55 -2.75
CA ASP A 458 6.06 21.74 -3.22
C ASP A 458 5.12 22.28 -2.13
N GLU A 459 4.97 23.61 -2.06
CA GLU A 459 4.21 24.29 -1.01
C GLU A 459 2.75 23.79 -0.93
N GLY A 460 2.30 23.42 0.28
CA GLY A 460 0.96 22.90 0.54
C GLY A 460 0.69 21.46 0.09
N SER A 461 1.66 20.77 -0.52
CA SER A 461 1.48 19.38 -0.99
C SER A 461 1.65 18.31 0.09
N TRP A 462 2.30 18.64 1.22
CA TRP A 462 2.71 17.67 2.23
C TRP A 462 1.55 17.13 3.08
N VAL A 463 1.50 15.80 3.20
CA VAL A 463 0.61 15.07 4.12
C VAL A 463 1.46 14.11 4.95
N GLU A 464 1.66 14.44 6.23
CA GLU A 464 2.42 13.59 7.16
C GLU A 464 1.64 12.34 7.57
N MET A 465 2.33 11.20 7.60
CA MET A 465 1.81 9.92 8.05
C MET A 465 2.43 9.56 9.40
N GLY A 466 1.59 9.36 10.42
CA GLY A 466 2.01 8.93 11.75
C GLY A 466 2.74 10.00 12.57
N GLU A 467 2.37 11.28 12.43
CA GLU A 467 2.93 12.41 13.18
C GLU A 467 2.83 12.21 14.72
N LEU A 468 1.70 11.65 15.18
CA LEU A 468 1.43 11.34 16.60
C LEU A 468 2.12 10.07 17.13
N VAL A 469 2.95 9.40 16.34
CA VAL A 469 3.64 8.18 16.78
C VAL A 469 4.75 8.53 17.79
N LEU A 470 4.80 7.77 18.89
CA LEU A 470 5.76 7.95 19.98
C LEU A 470 6.66 6.70 20.12
N PRO A 471 7.86 6.84 20.71
CA PRO A 471 8.75 5.71 21.00
C PRO A 471 8.11 4.64 21.88
N ALA A 472 8.57 3.41 21.72
CA ALA A 472 8.14 2.26 22.52
C ALA A 472 8.81 2.21 23.91
N ARG A 473 8.50 3.23 24.74
CA ARG A 473 9.07 3.45 26.09
C ARG A 473 8.04 3.80 27.17
N HIS A 474 6.77 3.43 26.97
CA HIS A 474 5.66 3.72 27.90
C HIS A 474 5.91 3.21 29.33
N ARG A 475 6.76 2.18 29.49
CA ARG A 475 7.16 1.65 30.80
C ARG A 475 8.09 2.55 31.61
N ILE A 476 8.85 3.44 30.97
CA ILE A 476 9.89 4.27 31.62
C ILE A 476 9.75 5.77 31.37
N MET A 477 8.84 6.19 30.49
CA MET A 477 8.64 7.57 30.08
C MET A 477 7.15 7.89 30.01
N SER A 478 6.75 9.07 30.49
CA SER A 478 5.35 9.50 30.40
C SER A 478 4.98 9.89 28.96
N PHE A 479 3.69 9.86 28.62
CA PHE A 479 3.18 10.31 27.32
C PHE A 479 3.67 11.73 26.99
N GLU A 480 3.56 12.66 27.95
CA GLU A 480 3.97 14.06 27.78
C GLU A 480 5.47 14.21 27.56
N GLU A 481 6.29 13.41 28.26
CA GLU A 481 7.73 13.42 28.06
C GLU A 481 8.12 12.84 26.70
N MET A 482 7.48 11.76 26.25
CA MET A 482 7.71 11.19 24.91
C MET A 482 7.31 12.20 23.81
N ARG A 483 6.12 12.82 23.95
CA ARG A 483 5.59 13.83 23.04
C ARG A 483 6.56 14.99 22.81
N LEU A 484 7.18 15.50 23.87
CA LEU A 484 8.10 16.64 23.81
C LEU A 484 9.54 16.25 23.43
N ARG A 485 9.99 15.03 23.72
CA ARG A 485 11.40 14.61 23.52
C ARG A 485 11.65 13.79 22.26
N ALA A 486 10.64 13.09 21.77
CA ALA A 486 10.74 12.15 20.65
C ALA A 486 9.44 12.11 19.82
N PRO A 487 8.99 13.26 19.28
CA PRO A 487 7.84 13.30 18.37
C PRO A 487 8.12 12.46 17.11
N ALA A 488 7.05 11.90 16.52
CA ALA A 488 7.11 11.04 15.33
C ALA A 488 8.08 9.83 15.45
N ASP A 489 8.46 9.43 16.67
CA ASP A 489 9.56 8.49 16.98
C ASP A 489 10.92 8.85 16.36
N GLY A 490 11.12 10.11 15.96
CA GLY A 490 12.31 10.56 15.21
C GLY A 490 12.33 10.12 13.74
N MET A 491 11.19 9.72 13.19
CA MET A 491 11.01 9.31 11.80
C MET A 491 9.85 10.09 11.19
N ILE A 492 10.14 11.12 10.40
CA ILE A 492 9.14 11.88 9.64
C ILE A 492 8.84 11.10 8.35
N THR A 493 7.57 10.79 8.09
CA THR A 493 7.16 10.02 6.91
C THR A 493 5.91 10.62 6.32
N GLY A 494 5.76 10.59 5.00
CA GLY A 494 4.56 11.09 4.35
C GLY A 494 4.65 11.10 2.83
N ILE A 495 3.70 11.80 2.23
CA ILE A 495 3.54 11.98 0.79
C ILE A 495 3.45 13.48 0.50
N GLY A 496 4.07 13.91 -0.59
CA GLY A 496 3.94 15.26 -1.13
C GLY A 496 4.19 15.24 -2.64
N THR A 497 4.32 16.42 -3.25
CA THR A 497 4.81 16.53 -4.63
C THR A 497 6.21 17.13 -4.64
N VAL A 498 7.01 16.72 -5.62
CA VAL A 498 8.35 17.26 -5.89
C VAL A 498 8.42 17.58 -7.37
N ASN A 499 8.80 18.81 -7.71
CA ASN A 499 8.83 19.34 -9.08
C ASN A 499 7.43 19.51 -9.72
N GLY A 500 6.39 19.79 -8.93
CA GLY A 500 5.02 20.07 -9.42
C GLY A 500 4.91 21.32 -10.32
N ASN A 501 5.97 22.15 -10.38
CA ASN A 501 6.12 23.23 -11.34
C ASN A 501 6.60 22.76 -12.74
N LEU A 502 7.11 21.54 -12.87
CA LEU A 502 7.62 20.94 -14.12
C LEU A 502 6.75 19.79 -14.63
N PHE A 503 6.10 19.05 -13.72
CA PHE A 503 5.31 17.86 -14.03
C PHE A 503 3.93 17.91 -13.37
N ASP A 504 2.97 17.16 -13.91
CA ASP A 504 1.64 17.02 -13.30
C ASP A 504 1.71 16.28 -11.95
N GLU A 505 0.69 16.45 -11.11
CA GLU A 505 0.64 15.86 -9.76
C GLU A 505 0.91 14.34 -9.73
N ASN A 506 0.48 13.57 -10.75
CA ASN A 506 0.69 12.12 -10.78
C ASN A 506 2.16 11.75 -10.92
N ARG A 507 2.93 12.53 -11.70
CA ARG A 507 4.38 12.40 -11.87
C ARG A 507 5.17 13.12 -10.77
N ALA A 508 4.64 14.18 -10.19
CA ALA A 508 5.26 14.93 -9.09
C ALA A 508 5.15 14.20 -7.74
N THR A 509 4.10 13.40 -7.53
CA THR A 509 3.84 12.64 -6.29
C THR A 509 5.05 11.81 -5.88
N THR A 510 5.55 12.05 -4.67
CA THR A 510 6.77 11.46 -4.11
C THR A 510 6.55 11.12 -2.63
N LEU A 511 7.03 9.95 -2.23
CA LEU A 511 7.06 9.53 -0.82
C LEU A 511 8.38 9.96 -0.18
N VAL A 512 8.32 10.36 1.08
CA VAL A 512 9.49 10.86 1.83
C VAL A 512 9.55 10.19 3.20
N ALA A 513 10.75 9.77 3.60
CA ALA A 513 11.06 9.23 4.92
C ALA A 513 12.37 9.86 5.46
N MET A 514 12.34 10.51 6.62
CA MET A 514 13.46 11.30 7.14
C MET A 514 13.71 11.02 8.62
N TYR A 515 14.94 10.63 8.95
CA TYR A 515 15.39 10.49 10.34
C TYR A 515 15.75 11.86 10.94
N ASP A 516 15.11 12.23 12.04
CA ASP A 516 15.40 13.46 12.81
C ASP A 516 16.60 13.23 13.75
N GLU A 517 17.76 13.83 13.45
CA GLU A 517 18.98 13.73 14.29
C GLU A 517 18.74 14.24 15.72
N THR A 518 17.84 15.19 15.90
CA THR A 518 17.54 15.79 17.20
C THR A 518 16.77 14.82 18.11
N VAL A 519 16.08 13.82 17.55
CA VAL A 519 15.46 12.70 18.29
C VAL A 519 16.45 11.55 18.41
N TRP A 520 17.22 11.59 19.50
CA TRP A 520 18.17 10.53 19.89
C TRP A 520 19.10 10.09 18.74
N ALA A 521 19.71 11.06 18.06
CA ALA A 521 20.68 10.87 16.97
C ALA A 521 20.14 10.05 15.78
N GLY A 522 18.88 10.28 15.38
CA GLY A 522 18.26 9.62 14.22
C GLY A 522 18.21 8.09 14.34
N THR A 523 18.21 7.57 15.56
CA THR A 523 18.27 6.11 15.80
C THR A 523 16.94 5.43 15.48
N GLN A 524 17.03 4.23 14.94
CA GLN A 524 15.90 3.45 14.44
C GLN A 524 15.17 2.79 15.61
N GLY A 525 14.06 3.39 16.05
CA GLY A 525 13.14 2.85 17.04
C GLY A 525 12.19 1.82 16.44
N MET A 526 11.51 1.06 17.30
CA MET A 526 10.54 0.05 16.85
C MET A 526 9.35 0.67 16.10
N MET A 527 8.88 1.84 16.53
CA MET A 527 7.74 2.51 15.91
C MET A 527 8.17 3.26 14.63
N GLY A 528 9.38 3.83 14.62
CA GLY A 528 10.02 4.37 13.42
C GLY A 528 10.20 3.34 12.32
N HIS A 529 10.56 2.09 12.66
CA HIS A 529 10.55 0.98 11.69
C HIS A 529 9.16 0.75 11.09
N GLN A 530 8.10 0.66 11.91
CA GLN A 530 6.72 0.49 11.40
C GLN A 530 6.27 1.66 10.48
N LYS A 531 6.67 2.90 10.78
CA LYS A 531 6.44 4.06 9.89
C LYS A 531 7.17 3.90 8.56
N THR A 532 8.43 3.48 8.60
CA THR A 532 9.26 3.25 7.41
C THR A 532 8.68 2.14 6.54
N ASP A 533 8.32 0.99 7.14
CA ASP A 533 7.68 -0.14 6.47
C ASP A 533 6.39 0.26 5.76
N ARG A 534 5.57 1.11 6.40
CA ARG A 534 4.32 1.61 5.84
C ARG A 534 4.55 2.46 4.57
N VAL A 535 5.59 3.29 4.55
CA VAL A 535 5.96 4.08 3.38
C VAL A 535 6.54 3.20 2.26
N ILE A 536 7.45 2.29 2.58
CA ILE A 536 8.04 1.37 1.58
C ILE A 536 6.95 0.53 0.90
N LYS A 537 5.97 0.03 1.68
CA LYS A 537 4.81 -0.68 1.14
C LYS A 537 3.99 0.18 0.17
N PHE A 538 3.78 1.45 0.48
CA PHE A 538 3.07 2.39 -0.40
C PHE A 538 3.87 2.62 -1.70
N ALA A 539 5.19 2.78 -1.60
CA ALA A 539 6.09 2.98 -2.73
C ALA A 539 6.00 1.82 -3.74
N ASP A 540 6.03 0.58 -3.25
CA ASP A 540 5.85 -0.62 -4.08
C ASP A 540 4.46 -0.67 -4.75
N GLU A 541 3.40 -0.62 -3.93
CA GLU A 541 2.03 -0.86 -4.36
C GLU A 541 1.52 0.19 -5.36
N GLN A 542 2.02 1.43 -5.28
CA GLN A 542 1.60 2.54 -6.15
C GLN A 542 2.67 2.96 -7.16
N ALA A 543 3.81 2.24 -7.22
CA ALA A 543 4.98 2.61 -8.02
C ALA A 543 5.32 4.11 -7.87
N THR A 544 5.50 4.57 -6.64
CA THR A 544 5.77 5.98 -6.30
C THR A 544 7.22 6.13 -5.86
N PRO A 545 7.98 7.12 -6.40
CA PRO A 545 9.36 7.38 -5.99
C PRO A 545 9.50 7.60 -4.48
N LEU A 546 10.66 7.22 -3.92
CA LEU A 546 10.95 7.31 -2.49
C LEU A 546 12.25 8.07 -2.24
N ILE A 547 12.17 9.15 -1.45
CA ILE A 547 13.33 9.88 -0.94
C ILE A 547 13.54 9.53 0.53
N VAL A 548 14.74 9.08 0.88
CA VAL A 548 15.12 8.73 2.26
C VAL A 548 16.26 9.61 2.76
N TRP A 549 16.00 10.40 3.81
CA TRP A 549 17.04 11.14 4.53
C TRP A 549 17.59 10.27 5.66
N ALA A 550 18.76 9.67 5.45
CA ALA A 550 19.32 8.58 6.24
C ALA A 550 20.32 9.02 7.34
N GLU A 551 20.31 10.27 7.77
CA GLU A 551 21.15 10.74 8.89
C GLU A 551 20.74 10.03 10.20
N GLY A 552 21.63 9.27 10.82
CA GLY A 552 21.34 8.61 12.09
C GLY A 552 22.29 7.47 12.48
N ALA A 553 22.24 7.08 13.76
CA ALA A 553 23.24 6.20 14.38
C ALA A 553 22.87 4.70 14.44
N GLY A 554 21.85 4.24 13.70
CA GLY A 554 21.43 2.83 13.63
C GLY A 554 20.38 2.42 14.66
N GLY A 555 20.25 1.11 14.88
CA GLY A 555 19.23 0.50 15.73
C GLY A 555 19.25 0.99 17.18
N ARG A 556 18.08 1.33 17.72
CA ARG A 556 17.91 1.91 19.05
C ARG A 556 17.78 0.83 20.13
N SER A 557 18.67 0.86 21.13
CA SER A 557 18.74 -0.17 22.18
C SER A 557 17.80 0.01 23.37
N GLY A 558 17.16 1.17 23.53
CA GLY A 558 16.43 1.56 24.75
C GLY A 558 14.90 1.46 24.69
N ASP A 559 14.33 0.81 23.68
CA ASP A 559 12.88 0.72 23.49
C ASP A 559 12.28 -0.40 24.37
N THR A 560 12.10 -0.05 25.65
CA THR A 560 11.81 -0.96 26.77
C THR A 560 10.49 -1.73 26.68
N ASP A 561 9.56 -1.30 25.82
CA ASP A 561 8.27 -1.97 25.70
C ASP A 561 8.41 -3.30 24.91
N PHE A 562 9.46 -3.41 24.07
CA PHE A 562 9.79 -4.62 23.30
C PHE A 562 11.01 -5.37 23.80
N SER A 563 11.92 -4.74 24.55
CA SER A 563 13.22 -5.33 24.96
C SER A 563 13.11 -6.65 25.73
N ASP A 564 12.03 -6.82 26.51
CA ASP A 564 11.80 -8.03 27.31
C ASP A 564 11.27 -9.20 26.47
N ILE A 565 10.80 -8.92 25.25
CA ILE A 565 10.15 -9.87 24.33
C ILE A 565 11.11 -10.22 23.18
N SER A 566 11.90 -9.26 22.69
CA SER A 566 12.85 -9.46 21.61
C SER A 566 14.15 -8.68 21.85
N ALA A 567 15.25 -9.42 22.07
CA ALA A 567 16.58 -8.83 22.22
C ALA A 567 17.34 -8.60 20.89
N ALA A 568 16.83 -9.15 19.78
CA ALA A 568 17.59 -9.26 18.52
C ALA A 568 17.01 -8.47 17.34
N GLY A 569 15.70 -8.19 17.31
CA GLY A 569 15.06 -7.39 16.24
C GLY A 569 15.14 -7.96 14.81
N GLN A 570 15.66 -9.18 14.60
CA GLN A 570 15.95 -9.74 13.27
C GLN A 570 14.72 -10.03 12.38
N TRP A 571 13.52 -9.86 12.92
CA TRP A 571 12.24 -10.00 12.19
C TRP A 571 11.79 -8.70 11.52
N VAL A 572 12.46 -7.56 11.78
CA VAL A 572 12.12 -6.25 11.21
C VAL A 572 12.29 -6.29 9.68
N PRO A 573 11.21 -6.05 8.91
CA PRO A 573 11.23 -6.27 7.45
C PRO A 573 11.78 -5.07 6.67
N THR A 574 11.97 -3.90 7.28
CA THR A 574 12.38 -2.64 6.60
C THR A 574 13.48 -2.82 5.57
N TYR A 575 14.54 -3.55 5.90
CA TYR A 575 15.68 -3.80 5.02
C TYR A 575 15.36 -4.70 3.83
N ASP A 576 14.51 -5.71 4.03
CA ASP A 576 14.09 -6.66 3.00
C ASP A 576 13.04 -6.02 2.08
N MET A 577 12.11 -5.25 2.63
CA MET A 577 11.16 -4.42 1.88
C MET A 577 11.87 -3.37 1.03
N MET A 578 12.83 -2.63 1.60
CA MET A 578 13.62 -1.63 0.86
C MET A 578 14.39 -2.28 -0.30
N ALA A 579 15.02 -3.44 -0.07
CA ALA A 579 15.76 -4.16 -1.10
C ALA A 579 14.85 -4.71 -2.22
N ARG A 580 13.60 -5.09 -1.91
CA ARG A 580 12.62 -5.58 -2.90
C ARG A 580 12.12 -4.50 -3.85
N ILE A 581 12.09 -3.23 -3.43
CA ILE A 581 11.64 -2.12 -4.27
C ILE A 581 12.76 -1.53 -5.15
N SER A 582 14.01 -1.99 -5.01
CA SER A 582 15.07 -1.72 -5.97
C SER A 582 14.62 -2.09 -7.38
N GLY A 583 14.82 -1.18 -8.34
CA GLY A 583 14.34 -1.35 -9.70
C GLY A 583 12.81 -1.39 -9.88
N THR A 584 12.02 -1.18 -8.82
CA THR A 584 10.56 -1.01 -8.92
C THR A 584 10.19 0.46 -8.98
N VAL A 585 10.82 1.30 -8.15
CA VAL A 585 10.64 2.77 -8.10
C VAL A 585 11.99 3.46 -7.98
N PRO A 586 12.15 4.71 -8.46
CA PRO A 586 13.35 5.49 -8.22
C PRO A 586 13.52 5.76 -6.71
N MET A 587 14.67 5.40 -6.15
CA MET A 587 15.02 5.63 -4.76
C MET A 587 16.21 6.58 -4.62
N ILE A 588 16.04 7.65 -3.83
CA ILE A 588 17.08 8.63 -3.55
C ILE A 588 17.44 8.55 -2.07
N GLY A 589 18.72 8.33 -1.78
CA GLY A 589 19.27 8.38 -0.43
C GLY A 589 20.00 9.69 -0.20
N ILE A 590 19.68 10.40 0.87
CA ILE A 590 20.38 11.64 1.25
C ILE A 590 21.02 11.45 2.62
N THR A 591 22.28 11.88 2.77
CA THR A 591 22.90 12.05 4.09
C THR A 591 23.66 13.36 4.19
N ALA A 592 23.35 14.12 5.24
CA ALA A 592 24.02 15.38 5.56
C ALA A 592 24.72 15.30 6.92
N GLY A 593 25.29 14.15 7.27
CA GLY A 593 25.88 13.95 8.60
C GLY A 593 26.35 12.53 8.85
N ARG A 594 26.12 12.03 10.06
CA ARG A 594 26.58 10.70 10.49
C ARG A 594 25.51 9.66 10.15
N THR A 595 25.84 8.69 9.31
CA THR A 595 24.93 7.61 8.89
C THR A 595 25.57 6.26 9.18
N PHE A 596 25.11 5.58 10.23
CA PHE A 596 25.73 4.34 10.71
C PHE A 596 24.78 3.14 10.80
N ALA A 597 25.35 1.95 10.69
CA ALA A 597 24.68 0.66 10.84
C ALA A 597 23.40 0.56 9.99
N GLY A 598 22.22 0.37 10.59
CA GLY A 598 20.98 0.19 9.82
C GLY A 598 20.56 1.42 9.00
N ASN A 599 20.92 2.65 9.41
CA ASN A 599 20.71 3.83 8.57
C ASN A 599 21.61 3.77 7.31
N ALA A 600 22.85 3.30 7.45
CA ALA A 600 23.77 3.08 6.33
C ALA A 600 23.30 1.94 5.41
N SER A 601 22.69 0.88 5.96
CA SER A 601 22.06 -0.17 5.16
C SER A 601 20.92 0.38 4.30
N ILE A 602 20.03 1.21 4.85
CA ILE A 602 18.93 1.80 4.09
C ILE A 602 19.47 2.75 3.00
N LEU A 603 20.44 3.59 3.33
CA LEU A 603 21.11 4.47 2.36
C LEU A 603 21.74 3.67 1.21
N GLY A 604 22.50 2.62 1.54
CA GLY A 604 23.21 1.76 0.59
C GLY A 604 22.35 0.92 -0.36
N ILE A 605 21.03 0.85 -0.13
CA ILE A 605 20.06 0.15 -0.99
C ILE A 605 19.46 1.10 -2.05
N THR A 606 19.60 2.42 -1.88
CA THR A 606 19.03 3.41 -2.82
C THR A 606 19.74 3.44 -4.17
N ASP A 607 19.05 3.91 -5.22
CA ASP A 607 19.60 3.99 -6.58
C ASP A 607 20.63 5.12 -6.73
N CYS A 608 20.52 6.17 -5.89
CA CYS A 608 21.44 7.30 -5.87
C CYS A 608 21.66 7.81 -4.45
N ILE A 609 22.92 7.80 -4.01
CA ILE A 609 23.37 8.35 -2.73
C ILE A 609 23.91 9.77 -2.94
N ILE A 610 23.23 10.74 -2.33
CA ILE A 610 23.61 12.15 -2.24
C ILE A 610 24.18 12.42 -0.85
N ALA A 611 25.40 12.94 -0.76
CA ALA A 611 26.06 13.21 0.51
C ALA A 611 26.67 14.61 0.58
N THR A 612 26.59 15.27 1.74
CA THR A 612 27.39 16.48 2.01
C THR A 612 28.85 16.12 2.25
N ARG A 613 29.80 17.02 1.94
CA ARG A 613 31.24 16.75 2.13
C ARG A 613 31.66 16.39 3.56
N ASP A 614 30.90 16.83 4.56
CA ASP A 614 31.15 16.54 5.98
C ASP A 614 30.44 15.28 6.50
N ALA A 615 29.69 14.58 5.63
CA ALA A 615 29.02 13.34 5.97
C ALA A 615 29.99 12.19 6.22
N ASN A 616 29.53 11.18 6.97
CA ASN A 616 30.28 9.98 7.33
C ASN A 616 29.34 8.77 7.23
N ILE A 617 29.73 7.73 6.47
CA ILE A 617 28.90 6.53 6.26
C ILE A 617 29.66 5.28 6.72
N GLY A 618 29.05 4.43 7.55
CA GLY A 618 29.70 3.20 7.99
C GLY A 618 28.76 2.11 8.50
N MET A 619 29.06 0.85 8.19
CA MET A 619 28.25 -0.31 8.64
C MET A 619 28.26 -0.53 10.16
N GLY A 620 29.11 0.18 10.91
CA GLY A 620 29.07 0.24 12.37
C GLY A 620 29.55 1.61 12.85
N GLY A 621 28.86 2.18 13.82
CA GLY A 621 29.29 3.42 14.48
C GLY A 621 30.37 3.15 15.55
N PRO A 622 30.90 4.20 16.21
CA PRO A 622 31.99 4.06 17.19
C PRO A 622 31.76 2.99 18.27
N ALA A 623 30.55 2.94 18.84
CA ALA A 623 30.18 1.96 19.86
C ALA A 623 30.18 0.50 19.34
N THR A 624 29.87 0.29 18.06
CA THR A 624 29.93 -1.04 17.42
C THR A 624 31.38 -1.47 17.20
N ILE A 625 32.24 -0.54 16.79
CA ILE A 625 33.68 -0.78 16.55
C ILE A 625 34.40 -1.05 17.88
N GLU A 626 34.12 -0.27 18.92
CA GLU A 626 34.62 -0.49 20.29
C GLU A 626 34.12 -1.84 20.84
N GLY A 627 32.82 -2.12 20.72
CA GLY A 627 32.22 -3.39 21.16
C GLY A 627 32.77 -4.62 20.43
N GLY A 628 33.24 -4.46 19.20
CA GLY A 628 33.97 -5.47 18.43
C GLY A 628 35.45 -5.63 18.81
N GLY A 629 35.98 -4.80 19.72
CA GLY A 629 37.38 -4.80 20.14
C GLY A 629 38.35 -4.24 19.09
N LEU A 630 37.86 -3.50 18.10
CA LEU A 630 38.65 -3.00 16.96
C LEU A 630 39.37 -1.66 17.25
N GLY A 631 39.04 -1.00 18.36
CA GLY A 631 39.65 0.26 18.80
C GLY A 631 38.62 1.33 19.15
N LEU A 632 39.12 2.53 19.40
CA LEU A 632 38.32 3.74 19.63
C LEU A 632 38.57 4.69 18.46
N PHE A 633 37.49 5.17 17.84
CA PHE A 633 37.51 6.08 16.70
C PHE A 633 36.45 7.16 16.91
N MET A 634 36.75 8.37 16.46
CA MET A 634 35.75 9.44 16.35
C MET A 634 34.78 9.12 15.19
N PRO A 635 33.52 9.56 15.24
CA PRO A 635 32.58 9.43 14.13
C PRO A 635 33.13 9.93 12.79
N GLU A 636 33.94 10.99 12.81
CA GLU A 636 34.57 11.64 11.66
C GLU A 636 35.74 10.83 11.05
N GLU A 637 36.18 9.76 11.72
CA GLU A 637 37.19 8.82 11.20
C GLU A 637 36.55 7.60 10.52
N ILE A 638 35.21 7.51 10.51
CA ILE A 638 34.46 6.33 10.04
C ILE A 638 33.77 6.63 8.71
N GLY A 639 34.47 6.32 7.62
CA GLY A 639 33.97 6.50 6.26
C GLY A 639 33.73 7.96 5.87
N PRO A 640 34.75 8.84 5.96
CA PRO A 640 34.66 10.21 5.47
C PRO A 640 34.50 10.23 3.95
N MET A 641 33.87 11.28 3.41
CA MET A 641 33.62 11.40 1.97
C MET A 641 34.88 11.39 1.11
N SER A 642 36.03 11.83 1.66
CA SER A 642 37.35 11.76 0.99
C SER A 642 37.77 10.36 0.56
N ASP A 643 37.25 9.35 1.25
CA ASP A 643 37.59 7.95 1.05
C ASP A 643 36.45 7.25 0.30
N LEU A 644 35.20 7.59 0.63
CA LEU A 644 34.00 6.95 0.09
C LEU A 644 33.60 7.43 -1.31
N GLY A 645 33.88 8.69 -1.66
CA GLY A 645 33.69 9.22 -3.03
C GLY A 645 34.56 8.48 -4.05
N PRO A 646 35.90 8.43 -3.87
CA PRO A 646 36.80 7.65 -4.72
C PRO A 646 36.55 6.15 -4.67
N ALA A 647 35.98 5.62 -3.58
CA ALA A 647 35.57 4.22 -3.47
C ALA A 647 34.18 3.92 -4.08
N GLY A 648 33.49 4.89 -4.67
CA GLY A 648 32.21 4.69 -5.36
C GLY A 648 31.02 4.39 -4.45
N SER A 649 31.13 4.66 -3.16
CA SER A 649 30.05 4.47 -2.17
C SER A 649 29.08 5.65 -2.10
N VAL A 650 29.32 6.70 -2.89
CA VAL A 650 28.51 7.92 -3.00
C VAL A 650 28.38 8.27 -4.48
N ASP A 651 27.16 8.63 -4.92
CA ASP A 651 26.88 8.97 -6.32
C ASP A 651 26.99 10.47 -6.58
N ILE A 652 26.52 11.32 -5.67
CA ILE A 652 26.59 12.79 -5.78
C ILE A 652 27.15 13.37 -4.48
N LEU A 653 28.19 14.20 -4.59
CA LEU A 653 28.88 14.85 -3.47
C LEU A 653 28.68 16.37 -3.55
N VAL A 654 27.99 16.94 -2.57
CA VAL A 654 27.58 18.35 -2.50
C VAL A 654 28.18 19.06 -1.28
N ASP A 655 28.17 20.39 -1.27
CA ASP A 655 28.76 21.16 -0.17
C ASP A 655 27.81 21.28 1.04
N ASP A 656 26.48 21.37 0.83
CA ASP A 656 25.48 21.51 1.90
C ASP A 656 24.11 20.84 1.61
N GLU A 657 23.16 21.03 2.55
CA GLU A 657 21.81 20.44 2.49
C GLU A 657 20.91 21.06 1.41
N HIS A 658 21.11 22.33 1.05
CA HIS A 658 20.36 22.99 -0.03
C HIS A 658 20.79 22.41 -1.39
N GLU A 659 22.09 22.25 -1.60
CA GLU A 659 22.62 21.55 -2.78
C GLU A 659 22.17 20.09 -2.82
N ALA A 660 22.07 19.40 -1.67
CA ALA A 660 21.57 18.03 -1.61
C ALA A 660 20.09 17.93 -2.08
N ILE A 661 19.25 18.88 -1.66
CA ILE A 661 17.84 18.96 -2.05
C ILE A 661 17.71 19.33 -3.54
N ALA A 662 18.51 20.29 -4.02
CA ALA A 662 18.55 20.65 -5.44
C ALA A 662 18.97 19.45 -6.32
N ALA A 663 20.00 18.70 -5.92
CA ALA A 663 20.44 17.49 -6.60
C ALA A 663 19.37 16.38 -6.55
N ALA A 664 18.66 16.20 -5.43
CA ALA A 664 17.56 15.24 -5.32
C ALA A 664 16.39 15.59 -6.27
N LYS A 665 16.00 16.86 -6.31
CA LYS A 665 14.99 17.39 -7.26
C LYS A 665 15.41 17.18 -8.71
N GLN A 666 16.65 17.52 -9.05
CA GLN A 666 17.19 17.38 -10.40
C GLN A 666 17.24 15.90 -10.81
N TYR A 667 17.79 15.03 -9.96
CA TYR A 667 17.85 13.58 -10.17
C TYR A 667 16.46 12.99 -10.40
N LEU A 668 15.50 13.30 -9.53
CA LEU A 668 14.13 12.79 -9.67
C LEU A 668 13.50 13.20 -11.01
N SER A 669 13.76 14.43 -11.47
CA SER A 669 13.16 14.97 -12.69
C SER A 669 13.38 14.10 -13.93
N TYR A 670 14.52 13.40 -14.05
CA TYR A 670 14.81 12.55 -15.21
C TYR A 670 13.92 11.30 -15.27
N PHE A 671 13.31 10.90 -14.15
CA PHE A 671 12.38 9.78 -14.04
C PHE A 671 10.91 10.22 -14.11
N GLN A 672 10.64 11.52 -13.98
CA GLN A 672 9.28 12.10 -14.02
C GLN A 672 8.79 12.34 -15.45
N GLY A 673 9.69 12.70 -16.38
CA GLY A 673 9.38 12.81 -17.82
C GLY A 673 10.23 13.83 -18.56
N SER A 674 9.88 14.06 -19.83
CA SER A 674 10.35 15.21 -20.61
C SER A 674 9.80 16.54 -20.10
N ILE A 675 10.59 17.63 -20.22
CA ILE A 675 10.16 18.99 -19.87
C ILE A 675 9.87 19.83 -21.13
N PRO A 676 8.86 20.72 -21.12
CA PRO A 676 8.44 21.44 -22.33
C PRO A 676 9.30 22.66 -22.68
N SER A 677 10.06 23.20 -21.71
CA SER A 677 10.91 24.37 -21.88
C SER A 677 12.37 23.97 -21.67
N TRP A 678 13.22 24.34 -22.64
CA TRP A 678 14.65 24.05 -22.65
C TRP A 678 15.37 25.11 -23.51
N ASP A 679 16.66 25.28 -23.28
CA ASP A 679 17.56 26.07 -24.11
C ASP A 679 18.89 25.33 -24.26
N CYS A 680 19.68 25.63 -25.29
CA CYS A 680 20.97 24.99 -25.52
C CYS A 680 22.01 25.96 -26.10
N VAL A 681 23.29 25.71 -25.81
CA VAL A 681 24.38 26.51 -26.37
C VAL A 681 24.50 26.32 -27.88
N ASP A 682 25.18 27.26 -28.56
CA ASP A 682 25.46 27.17 -29.98
C ASP A 682 26.27 25.90 -30.32
N GLN A 683 25.59 24.93 -30.94
CA GLN A 683 26.13 23.62 -31.28
C GLN A 683 27.35 23.66 -32.22
N ARG A 684 27.61 24.81 -32.87
CA ARG A 684 28.82 25.01 -33.67
C ARG A 684 30.10 24.95 -32.82
N HIS A 685 30.03 25.14 -31.50
CA HIS A 685 31.17 24.96 -30.59
C HIS A 685 31.70 23.51 -30.59
N LEU A 686 30.83 22.51 -30.77
CA LEU A 686 31.22 21.08 -30.80
C LEU A 686 32.25 20.76 -31.89
N ARG A 687 32.24 21.52 -33.00
CA ARG A 687 33.24 21.42 -34.08
C ARG A 687 34.67 21.71 -33.64
N HIS A 688 34.84 22.37 -32.49
CA HIS A 688 36.12 22.78 -31.93
C HIS A 688 36.44 22.07 -30.60
N ALA A 689 35.53 21.24 -30.08
CA ALA A 689 35.70 20.58 -28.79
C ALA A 689 36.80 19.50 -28.80
N ILE A 690 37.08 18.90 -29.96
CA ILE A 690 38.16 17.90 -30.13
C ILE A 690 39.35 18.53 -30.86
N PRO A 691 40.57 18.51 -30.29
CA PRO A 691 41.76 19.02 -30.95
C PRO A 691 42.14 18.23 -32.21
N GLU A 692 42.51 18.93 -33.29
CA GLU A 692 43.03 18.34 -34.53
C GLU A 692 44.26 17.44 -34.30
N ASN A 693 45.06 17.72 -33.26
CA ASN A 693 46.13 16.83 -32.84
C ASN A 693 45.56 15.62 -32.09
N ARG A 694 45.46 14.48 -32.78
CA ARG A 694 44.94 13.18 -32.26
C ARG A 694 45.52 12.71 -30.91
N LYS A 695 46.70 13.19 -30.51
CA LYS A 695 47.36 12.84 -29.24
C LYS A 695 47.05 13.81 -28.09
N ARG A 696 46.49 14.99 -28.36
CA ARG A 696 46.15 15.97 -27.32
C ARG A 696 44.84 15.55 -26.62
N PRO A 697 44.80 15.48 -25.28
CA PRO A 697 43.56 15.17 -24.58
C PRO A 697 42.56 16.34 -24.64
N PHE A 698 41.30 16.08 -24.31
CA PHE A 698 40.24 17.08 -24.17
C PHE A 698 39.23 16.66 -23.09
N SER A 699 38.62 17.63 -22.41
CA SER A 699 37.56 17.35 -21.43
C SER A 699 36.30 16.86 -22.14
N VAL A 700 35.91 15.61 -21.87
CA VAL A 700 34.65 15.05 -22.37
C VAL A 700 33.43 15.63 -21.65
N ARG A 701 33.59 16.18 -20.43
CA ARG A 701 32.52 16.90 -19.71
C ARG A 701 32.07 18.15 -20.47
N ASN A 702 33.01 18.93 -20.99
CA ASN A 702 32.73 20.08 -21.85
C ASN A 702 32.02 19.66 -23.17
N VAL A 703 32.25 18.45 -23.68
CA VAL A 703 31.48 17.91 -24.83
C VAL A 703 30.04 17.62 -24.41
N ILE A 704 29.84 16.99 -23.24
CA ILE A 704 28.52 16.68 -22.68
C ILE A 704 27.73 17.96 -22.39
N GLU A 705 28.33 18.93 -21.70
CA GLU A 705 27.77 20.26 -21.40
C GLU A 705 27.34 21.00 -22.68
N GLN A 706 28.16 20.97 -23.73
CA GLN A 706 27.80 21.62 -25.00
C GLN A 706 26.71 20.89 -25.78
N MET A 707 26.56 19.58 -25.61
CA MET A 707 25.50 18.79 -26.26
C MET A 707 24.16 18.86 -25.53
N ALA A 708 24.19 18.94 -24.20
CA ALA A 708 23.03 18.94 -23.34
C ALA A 708 22.22 20.25 -23.44
N ASP A 709 21.01 20.23 -22.88
CA ASP A 709 20.28 21.45 -22.55
C ASP A 709 20.98 22.17 -21.38
N ILE A 710 20.89 23.49 -21.34
CA ILE A 710 21.48 24.32 -20.27
C ILE A 710 20.92 23.88 -18.90
N ASP A 711 21.78 23.85 -17.89
CA ASP A 711 21.50 23.42 -16.51
C ASP A 711 20.93 22.00 -16.36
N SER A 712 21.01 21.17 -17.41
CA SER A 712 20.45 19.81 -17.41
C SER A 712 21.43 18.68 -17.08
N VAL A 713 22.73 18.96 -16.93
CA VAL A 713 23.75 17.92 -16.67
C VAL A 713 23.86 17.61 -15.18
N LEU A 714 23.67 16.34 -14.82
CA LEU A 714 23.94 15.80 -13.48
C LEU A 714 24.89 14.59 -13.59
N GLU A 715 26.15 14.76 -13.19
CA GLU A 715 27.13 13.67 -13.18
C GLU A 715 26.98 12.79 -11.94
N LEU A 716 27.03 11.46 -12.14
CA LEU A 716 26.95 10.45 -11.07
C LEU A 716 28.30 9.72 -10.91
N ARG A 717 28.65 9.42 -9.66
CA ARG A 717 29.93 8.82 -9.20
C ARG A 717 31.15 9.53 -9.79
N GLY A 718 31.18 10.87 -9.77
CA GLY A 718 32.23 11.68 -10.42
C GLY A 718 33.67 11.35 -9.99
N GLU A 719 33.86 10.89 -8.76
CA GLU A 719 35.18 10.55 -8.18
C GLU A 719 35.57 9.05 -8.32
N PHE A 720 34.62 8.17 -8.66
CA PHE A 720 34.86 6.73 -8.86
C PHE A 720 34.87 6.35 -10.35
N GLY A 721 35.61 5.29 -10.70
CA GLY A 721 35.65 4.73 -12.06
C GLY A 721 35.96 5.78 -13.13
N VAL A 722 36.83 6.76 -12.82
CA VAL A 722 36.94 8.05 -13.53
C VAL A 722 37.37 7.97 -15.00
N GLY A 723 37.74 6.78 -15.49
CA GLY A 723 37.89 6.48 -16.92
C GLY A 723 36.58 6.48 -17.71
N ILE A 724 35.44 6.32 -17.02
CA ILE A 724 34.09 6.46 -17.56
C ILE A 724 33.33 7.58 -16.84
N ILE A 725 32.73 8.47 -17.62
CA ILE A 725 31.78 9.48 -17.16
C ILE A 725 30.37 8.93 -17.33
N THR A 726 29.55 9.07 -16.30
CA THR A 726 28.13 8.70 -16.28
C THR A 726 27.33 9.91 -15.82
N SER A 727 26.40 10.39 -16.64
CA SER A 727 25.59 11.57 -16.29
C SER A 727 24.18 11.46 -16.84
N LEU A 728 23.21 11.97 -16.10
CA LEU A 728 21.87 12.24 -16.62
C LEU A 728 21.89 13.64 -17.26
N ILE A 729 21.36 13.77 -18.46
CA ILE A 729 21.24 15.04 -19.21
C ILE A 729 19.83 15.21 -19.76
N ARG A 730 19.54 16.38 -20.35
CA ARG A 730 18.43 16.52 -21.30
C ARG A 730 18.90 16.95 -22.68
N ILE A 731 18.17 16.52 -23.71
CA ILE A 731 18.29 17.06 -25.07
C ILE A 731 16.88 17.35 -25.60
N GLU A 732 16.61 18.62 -25.85
CA GLU A 732 15.29 19.12 -26.22
C GLU A 732 14.20 18.70 -25.21
N GLY A 733 14.54 18.79 -23.92
CA GLY A 733 13.67 18.43 -22.79
C GLY A 733 13.67 16.96 -22.41
N HIS A 734 14.07 16.05 -23.32
CA HIS A 734 14.00 14.60 -23.11
C HIS A 734 15.13 14.11 -22.20
N PRO A 735 14.86 13.31 -21.16
CA PRO A 735 15.89 12.76 -20.28
C PRO A 735 16.73 11.71 -21.01
N ILE A 736 18.06 11.77 -20.86
CA ILE A 736 19.03 10.86 -21.50
C ILE A 736 20.14 10.52 -20.50
N GLY A 737 20.49 9.24 -20.38
CA GLY A 737 21.69 8.80 -19.69
C GLY A 737 22.89 8.80 -20.63
N VAL A 738 24.00 9.42 -20.24
CA VAL A 738 25.25 9.48 -21.01
C VAL A 738 26.30 8.57 -20.40
N ILE A 739 26.98 7.80 -21.24
CA ILE A 739 28.17 7.02 -20.90
C ILE A 739 29.30 7.48 -21.81
N ALA A 740 30.39 8.02 -21.27
CA ALA A 740 31.46 8.59 -22.07
C ALA A 740 32.87 8.16 -21.61
N ASN A 741 33.78 7.89 -22.55
CA ASN A 741 35.18 7.65 -22.21
C ASN A 741 35.90 8.95 -21.82
N ASN A 742 36.51 8.98 -20.63
CA ASN A 742 37.35 10.08 -20.20
C ASN A 742 38.78 9.92 -20.73
N ASN A 743 39.10 10.57 -21.84
CA ASN A 743 40.41 10.45 -22.47
C ASN A 743 41.57 11.11 -21.69
N GLU A 744 41.27 11.91 -20.68
CA GLU A 744 42.26 12.46 -19.73
C GLU A 744 42.74 11.40 -18.72
N HIS A 745 41.95 10.35 -18.50
CA HIS A 745 42.31 9.19 -17.68
C HIS A 745 42.69 8.00 -18.56
N LEU A 746 43.92 7.49 -18.41
CA LEU A 746 44.43 6.30 -19.11
C LEU A 746 44.24 6.30 -20.65
N GLY A 747 44.12 7.49 -21.26
CA GLY A 747 43.87 7.65 -22.69
C GLY A 747 42.46 7.30 -23.16
N GLY A 748 41.51 7.10 -22.23
CA GLY A 748 40.14 6.68 -22.48
C GLY A 748 39.94 5.17 -22.45
N ALA A 749 40.93 4.42 -21.96
CA ALA A 749 40.82 2.97 -21.81
C ALA A 749 39.74 2.59 -20.79
N VAL A 750 39.00 1.52 -21.05
CA VAL A 750 38.02 0.96 -20.11
C VAL A 750 38.75 0.05 -19.13
N ASP A 751 38.79 0.44 -17.86
CA ASP A 751 39.38 -0.33 -16.77
C ASP A 751 38.29 -1.00 -15.93
N SER A 752 38.69 -1.61 -14.81
CA SER A 752 37.80 -2.39 -13.94
C SER A 752 36.69 -1.56 -13.32
N ASP A 753 37.05 -0.42 -12.75
CA ASP A 753 36.09 0.37 -11.96
C ASP A 753 35.24 1.26 -12.88
N GLY A 754 35.79 1.70 -14.01
CA GLY A 754 35.01 2.26 -15.11
C GLY A 754 34.01 1.26 -15.71
N ALA A 755 34.37 -0.03 -15.82
CA ALA A 755 33.46 -1.07 -16.30
C ALA A 755 32.29 -1.33 -15.33
N ASP A 756 32.54 -1.42 -14.02
CA ASP A 756 31.47 -1.59 -13.03
C ASP A 756 30.54 -0.36 -13.00
N LYS A 757 31.10 0.85 -12.89
CA LYS A 757 30.36 2.13 -12.94
C LYS A 757 29.45 2.23 -14.17
N LEU A 758 29.99 1.89 -15.34
CA LEU A 758 29.25 1.84 -16.60
C LEU A 758 28.07 0.86 -16.49
N CYS A 759 28.33 -0.37 -16.01
CA CYS A 759 27.31 -1.40 -15.91
C CYS A 759 26.16 -0.97 -14.99
N ARG A 760 26.44 -0.46 -13.79
CA ARG A 760 25.38 0.00 -12.88
C ARG A 760 24.55 1.13 -13.49
N PHE A 761 25.21 2.15 -14.04
CA PHE A 761 24.49 3.28 -14.64
C PHE A 761 23.63 2.87 -15.86
N ALA A 762 24.13 1.94 -16.68
CA ALA A 762 23.35 1.36 -17.77
C ALA A 762 22.14 0.56 -17.25
N GLN A 763 22.27 -0.17 -16.12
CA GLN A 763 21.15 -0.85 -15.48
C GLN A 763 20.11 0.12 -14.92
N LEU A 764 20.54 1.22 -14.30
CA LEU A 764 19.65 2.29 -13.81
C LEU A 764 18.83 2.89 -14.97
N CYS A 765 19.49 3.31 -16.04
CA CYS A 765 18.83 3.89 -17.21
C CYS A 765 17.89 2.87 -17.90
N ASP A 766 18.35 1.62 -18.02
CA ASP A 766 17.54 0.53 -18.54
C ASP A 766 16.33 0.21 -17.66
N CYS A 767 16.44 0.34 -16.33
CA CYS A 767 15.34 0.01 -15.44
C CYS A 767 14.12 0.91 -15.65
N PHE A 768 14.35 2.21 -15.78
CA PHE A 768 13.29 3.23 -15.89
C PHE A 768 13.05 3.72 -17.32
N ASN A 769 13.53 2.98 -18.33
CA ASN A 769 13.38 3.30 -19.76
C ASN A 769 14.02 4.65 -20.18
N ILE A 770 15.06 5.11 -19.48
CA ILE A 770 15.84 6.27 -19.90
C ILE A 770 16.72 5.85 -21.12
N PRO A 771 16.64 6.55 -22.25
CA PRO A 771 17.52 6.35 -23.41
C PRO A 771 18.99 6.58 -23.09
N ILE A 772 19.89 5.78 -23.68
CA ILE A 772 21.32 5.81 -23.39
C ILE A 772 22.10 6.35 -24.60
N LEU A 773 22.87 7.42 -24.39
CA LEU A 773 23.84 7.96 -25.33
C LEU A 773 25.25 7.52 -24.94
N VAL A 774 25.95 6.85 -25.85
CA VAL A 774 27.35 6.42 -25.65
C VAL A 774 28.30 7.28 -26.48
N LEU A 775 29.26 7.94 -25.81
CA LEU A 775 30.29 8.77 -26.41
C LEU A 775 31.65 8.06 -26.40
N VAL A 776 32.14 7.69 -27.58
CA VAL A 776 33.32 6.81 -27.73
C VAL A 776 34.60 7.59 -28.07
N ASP A 777 35.56 7.57 -27.15
CA ASP A 777 36.97 7.98 -27.36
C ASP A 777 37.89 7.06 -26.54
N THR A 778 37.94 5.78 -26.92
CA THR A 778 38.68 4.73 -26.19
C THR A 778 39.84 4.14 -26.98
N THR A 779 40.96 3.92 -26.28
CA THR A 779 42.13 3.19 -26.78
C THR A 779 41.97 1.66 -26.74
N GLY A 780 40.90 1.14 -26.14
CA GLY A 780 40.71 -0.29 -25.87
C GLY A 780 40.37 -0.56 -24.42
N MET A 781 40.24 -1.84 -24.05
CA MET A 781 40.25 -2.22 -22.64
C MET A 781 41.64 -1.89 -22.08
N MET A 782 41.74 -1.58 -20.80
CA MET A 782 43.05 -1.51 -20.14
C MET A 782 43.74 -2.87 -20.21
N VAL A 783 45.07 -2.90 -20.20
CA VAL A 783 45.85 -4.15 -20.34
C VAL A 783 47.10 -4.12 -19.48
N GLY A 784 47.45 -5.26 -18.89
CA GLY A 784 48.67 -5.44 -18.13
C GLY A 784 48.49 -6.34 -16.90
N PRO A 785 49.56 -6.99 -16.42
CA PRO A 785 49.46 -8.00 -15.36
C PRO A 785 48.97 -7.44 -14.00
N ASP A 786 49.09 -6.14 -13.77
CA ASP A 786 48.62 -5.50 -12.53
C ASP A 786 47.11 -5.20 -12.59
N ILE A 787 46.59 -4.69 -13.72
CA ILE A 787 45.14 -4.44 -13.85
C ILE A 787 44.34 -5.74 -13.86
N GLU A 788 44.85 -6.83 -14.43
CA GLU A 788 44.15 -8.13 -14.44
C GLU A 788 43.89 -8.68 -13.02
N ARG A 789 44.70 -8.29 -12.01
CA ARG A 789 44.46 -8.68 -10.61
C ARG A 789 43.18 -8.08 -10.01
N THR A 790 42.66 -7.01 -10.60
CA THR A 790 41.39 -6.39 -10.19
C THR A 790 40.15 -7.11 -10.74
N GLY A 791 40.34 -8.23 -11.46
CA GLY A 791 39.26 -8.99 -12.09
C GLY A 791 38.80 -8.43 -13.43
N LEU A 792 39.62 -7.58 -14.07
CA LEU A 792 39.33 -6.86 -15.31
C LEU A 792 38.64 -7.72 -16.37
N ALA A 793 39.20 -8.89 -16.69
CA ALA A 793 38.62 -9.80 -17.69
C ALA A 793 37.14 -10.15 -17.42
N ARG A 794 36.68 -10.22 -16.16
CA ARG A 794 35.26 -10.43 -15.84
C ARG A 794 34.47 -9.12 -15.92
N LYS A 795 34.95 -8.05 -15.29
CA LYS A 795 34.26 -6.75 -15.26
C LYS A 795 34.04 -6.18 -16.66
N CYS A 796 35.05 -6.21 -17.53
CA CYS A 796 34.93 -5.79 -18.93
C CYS A 796 33.98 -6.67 -19.76
N ASN A 797 33.76 -7.94 -19.40
CA ASN A 797 32.75 -8.77 -20.04
C ASN A 797 31.32 -8.46 -19.54
N ASN A 798 31.15 -7.95 -18.31
CA ASN A 798 29.85 -7.46 -17.85
C ASN A 798 29.35 -6.31 -18.74
N VAL A 799 30.22 -5.43 -19.23
CA VAL A 799 29.86 -4.32 -20.15
C VAL A 799 29.11 -4.85 -21.39
N PHE A 800 29.63 -5.91 -22.02
CA PHE A 800 28.96 -6.55 -23.15
C PHE A 800 27.59 -7.12 -22.75
N VAL A 801 27.51 -7.84 -21.63
CA VAL A 801 26.25 -8.46 -21.17
C VAL A 801 25.20 -7.40 -20.84
N THR A 802 25.56 -6.39 -20.05
CA THR A 802 24.65 -5.33 -19.61
C THR A 802 24.17 -4.49 -20.80
N LEU A 803 25.08 -3.95 -21.62
CA LEU A 803 24.67 -3.09 -22.74
C LEU A 803 23.93 -3.86 -23.84
N ALA A 804 24.24 -5.13 -24.10
CA ALA A 804 23.53 -5.90 -25.12
C ALA A 804 22.11 -6.31 -24.71
N ASN A 805 21.87 -6.54 -23.41
CA ASN A 805 20.54 -6.90 -22.88
C ASN A 805 19.67 -5.70 -22.47
N ALA A 806 20.20 -4.48 -22.51
CA ALA A 806 19.43 -3.27 -22.28
C ALA A 806 18.35 -3.10 -23.36
N GLN A 807 17.09 -2.91 -22.94
CA GLN A 807 15.95 -2.69 -23.81
C GLN A 807 15.77 -1.20 -24.15
N SER A 808 16.39 -0.29 -23.40
CA SER A 808 16.31 1.15 -23.67
C SER A 808 16.91 1.49 -25.05
N PRO A 809 16.38 2.53 -25.73
CA PRO A 809 17.01 3.07 -26.92
C PRO A 809 18.46 3.44 -26.64
N ARG A 810 19.37 3.01 -27.52
CA ARG A 810 20.82 3.22 -27.39
C ARG A 810 21.34 3.94 -28.62
N PHE A 811 22.11 5.00 -28.42
CA PHE A 811 22.74 5.81 -29.47
C PHE A 811 24.25 5.78 -29.28
N THR A 812 25.03 5.82 -30.36
CA THR A 812 26.49 5.92 -30.29
C THR A 812 26.99 7.08 -31.12
N ILE A 813 27.85 7.91 -30.53
CA ILE A 813 28.66 8.92 -31.22
C ILE A 813 30.14 8.61 -30.98
N ILE A 814 30.87 8.26 -32.03
CA ILE A 814 32.32 8.09 -32.01
C ILE A 814 32.97 9.47 -32.14
N LEU A 815 33.47 9.98 -31.02
CA LEU A 815 34.11 11.30 -30.92
C LEU A 815 35.48 11.30 -31.61
N ARG A 816 36.32 10.32 -31.27
CA ARG A 816 37.68 10.20 -31.80
C ARG A 816 38.14 8.74 -31.84
N LYS A 817 38.74 8.20 -30.78
CA LYS A 817 39.33 6.85 -30.81
C LYS A 817 38.27 5.77 -30.63
N SER A 818 38.29 4.77 -31.50
CA SER A 818 37.41 3.61 -31.42
C SER A 818 38.22 2.34 -31.70
N TYR A 819 39.02 1.94 -30.70
CA TYR A 819 39.92 0.80 -30.83
C TYR A 819 39.47 -0.46 -30.06
N GLY A 820 39.48 -1.59 -30.77
CA GLY A 820 39.36 -2.94 -30.23
C GLY A 820 38.06 -3.24 -29.47
N LEU A 821 38.14 -4.23 -28.58
CA LEU A 821 36.97 -4.79 -27.88
C LEU A 821 36.26 -3.78 -26.97
N ALA A 822 36.94 -2.78 -26.39
CA ALA A 822 36.25 -1.74 -25.62
C ALA A 822 35.36 -0.87 -26.51
N ALA A 823 35.83 -0.46 -27.68
CA ALA A 823 34.99 0.30 -28.60
C ALA A 823 33.77 -0.52 -29.03
N GLN A 824 33.94 -1.81 -29.30
CA GLN A 824 32.81 -2.71 -29.55
C GLN A 824 31.87 -2.81 -28.34
N ALA A 825 32.39 -2.96 -27.11
CA ALA A 825 31.58 -3.04 -25.89
C ALA A 825 30.77 -1.75 -25.65
N MET A 826 31.39 -0.58 -25.78
CA MET A 826 30.74 0.73 -25.70
C MET A 826 29.64 0.86 -26.76
N MET A 827 29.90 0.40 -28.00
CA MET A 827 28.90 0.26 -29.07
C MET A 827 27.94 -0.92 -28.85
N THR A 828 27.59 -1.26 -27.61
CA THR A 828 26.62 -2.31 -27.25
C THR A 828 26.93 -3.71 -27.85
N GLY A 829 28.21 -3.96 -28.14
CA GLY A 829 28.76 -5.18 -28.75
C GLY A 829 29.13 -5.04 -30.25
N SER A 830 28.51 -4.09 -30.97
CA SER A 830 28.65 -3.92 -32.41
C SER A 830 28.09 -2.57 -32.85
N SER A 831 28.73 -1.90 -33.81
CA SER A 831 28.20 -0.64 -34.38
C SER A 831 26.80 -0.74 -35.00
N ARG A 832 26.25 -1.94 -35.18
CA ARG A 832 24.88 -2.19 -35.66
C ARG A 832 23.88 -2.59 -34.56
N ALA A 833 24.30 -2.61 -33.30
CA ALA A 833 23.46 -2.92 -32.15
C ALA A 833 22.78 -1.70 -31.47
N PRO A 834 23.32 -0.45 -31.51
CA PRO A 834 22.52 0.74 -31.17
C PRO A 834 21.54 1.09 -32.31
N LEU A 835 20.61 2.01 -32.08
CA LEU A 835 19.69 2.52 -33.12
C LEU A 835 20.46 3.20 -34.26
N PHE A 836 21.57 3.86 -33.92
CA PHE A 836 22.62 4.26 -34.85
C PHE A 836 23.98 4.34 -34.14
N ALA A 837 25.04 4.11 -34.89
CA ALA A 837 26.41 4.48 -34.54
C ALA A 837 26.95 5.47 -35.57
N LEU A 838 27.11 6.72 -35.17
CA LEU A 838 27.62 7.81 -36.00
C LEU A 838 29.05 8.18 -35.58
N ALA A 839 29.83 8.70 -36.51
CA ALA A 839 31.18 9.21 -36.25
C ALA A 839 31.25 10.73 -36.44
N TRP A 840 32.04 11.40 -35.61
CA TRP A 840 32.53 12.74 -35.92
C TRP A 840 33.71 12.65 -36.91
N PRO A 841 34.06 13.73 -37.64
CA PRO A 841 35.12 13.70 -38.65
C PRO A 841 36.51 13.40 -38.08
N THR A 842 36.68 13.60 -36.77
CA THR A 842 37.86 13.27 -35.95
C THR A 842 38.01 11.79 -35.62
N ALA A 843 37.05 10.92 -35.99
CA ALA A 843 37.07 9.52 -35.61
C ALA A 843 38.17 8.70 -36.31
N GLU A 844 38.85 7.87 -35.51
CA GLU A 844 39.85 6.88 -35.91
C GLU A 844 39.52 5.51 -35.29
N LEU A 845 39.25 4.53 -36.15
CA LEU A 845 38.75 3.20 -35.84
C LEU A 845 39.81 2.14 -36.14
N GLY A 846 39.79 1.01 -35.41
CA GLY A 846 40.61 -0.16 -35.72
C GLY A 846 40.51 -1.28 -34.69
N GLY A 847 40.89 -2.51 -35.06
CA GLY A 847 40.86 -3.67 -34.15
C GLY A 847 41.83 -3.58 -32.96
N MET A 848 42.82 -2.68 -33.03
CA MET A 848 43.74 -2.29 -31.95
C MET A 848 44.37 -0.94 -32.33
N ASN A 849 45.23 -0.38 -31.47
CA ASN A 849 46.05 0.79 -31.82
C ASN A 849 46.78 0.57 -33.18
N LEU A 850 46.64 1.53 -34.09
CA LEU A 850 47.11 1.40 -35.48
C LEU A 850 48.63 1.29 -35.60
N GLU A 851 49.39 2.03 -34.76
CA GLU A 851 50.86 1.93 -34.74
C GLU A 851 51.34 0.55 -34.28
N ALA A 852 50.63 -0.10 -33.35
CA ALA A 852 50.90 -1.46 -32.89
C ALA A 852 50.48 -2.51 -33.93
N ALA A 853 49.32 -2.34 -34.57
CA ALA A 853 48.84 -3.23 -35.64
C ALA A 853 49.84 -3.33 -36.79
N VAL A 854 50.40 -2.20 -37.24
CA VAL A 854 51.44 -2.16 -38.29
C VAL A 854 52.72 -2.86 -37.84
N ARG A 855 53.21 -2.61 -36.60
CA ARG A 855 54.42 -3.29 -36.09
C ARG A 855 54.27 -4.79 -36.04
N LEU A 856 53.09 -5.30 -35.67
CA LEU A 856 52.81 -6.72 -35.56
C LEU A 856 52.62 -7.37 -36.95
N GLY A 857 51.74 -6.78 -37.79
CA GLY A 857 51.37 -7.32 -39.09
C GLY A 857 52.46 -7.24 -40.15
N ASN A 858 53.29 -6.19 -40.13
CA ASN A 858 54.39 -5.98 -41.08
C ASN A 858 55.76 -6.31 -40.48
N ARG A 859 55.82 -7.06 -39.36
CA ARG A 859 57.08 -7.35 -38.64
C ARG A 859 58.17 -7.91 -39.56
N ALA A 860 57.87 -8.98 -40.30
CA ALA A 860 58.83 -9.65 -41.17
C ALA A 860 59.27 -8.78 -42.35
N GLU A 861 58.41 -7.86 -42.82
CA GLU A 861 58.74 -6.89 -43.86
C GLU A 861 59.71 -5.82 -43.34
N LEU A 862 59.44 -5.28 -42.14
CA LEU A 862 60.27 -4.25 -41.51
C LEU A 862 61.61 -4.81 -41.01
N GLU A 863 61.64 -6.03 -40.47
CA GLU A 863 62.87 -6.72 -40.06
C GLU A 863 63.79 -7.07 -41.25
N ALA A 864 63.24 -7.18 -42.46
CA ALA A 864 64.00 -7.47 -43.68
C ALA A 864 64.66 -6.23 -44.35
N ILE A 865 64.34 -5.02 -43.89
CA ILE A 865 64.97 -3.78 -44.37
C ILE A 865 66.15 -3.48 -43.44
N ASP A 866 67.39 -3.62 -43.90
CA ASP A 866 68.59 -3.42 -43.06
C ASP A 866 68.82 -1.96 -42.66
N ASP A 867 68.52 -1.01 -43.56
CA ASP A 867 68.69 0.42 -43.29
C ASP A 867 67.62 0.95 -42.33
N ILE A 868 68.06 1.76 -41.36
CA ILE A 868 67.21 2.31 -40.30
C ILE A 868 66.34 3.45 -40.85
N GLU A 869 66.85 4.28 -41.77
CA GLU A 869 66.09 5.39 -42.35
C GLU A 869 65.02 4.86 -43.32
N GLU A 870 65.36 3.92 -44.20
CA GLU A 870 64.41 3.22 -45.07
C GLU A 870 63.33 2.47 -44.27
N ARG A 871 63.71 1.74 -43.20
CA ARG A 871 62.76 1.03 -42.34
C ARG A 871 61.82 2.00 -41.61
N ALA A 872 62.32 3.14 -41.15
CA ALA A 872 61.51 4.17 -40.51
C ALA A 872 60.52 4.80 -41.51
N ALA A 873 60.97 5.20 -42.70
CA ALA A 873 60.11 5.75 -43.74
C ALA A 873 59.04 4.74 -44.21
N ARG A 874 59.40 3.45 -44.34
CA ARG A 874 58.44 2.38 -44.66
C ARG A 874 57.41 2.19 -43.56
N TYR A 875 57.84 2.19 -42.30
CA TYR A 875 56.95 2.12 -41.14
C TYR A 875 55.97 3.30 -41.10
N GLU A 876 56.45 4.53 -41.29
CA GLU A 876 55.60 5.74 -41.34
C GLU A 876 54.58 5.68 -42.49
N ALA A 877 54.97 5.20 -43.67
CA ALA A 877 54.06 5.03 -44.79
C ALA A 877 52.96 3.98 -44.51
N LEU A 878 53.31 2.86 -43.87
CA LEU A 878 52.34 1.84 -43.45
C LEU A 878 51.38 2.37 -42.37
N VAL A 879 51.89 3.14 -41.40
CA VAL A 879 51.08 3.80 -40.37
C VAL A 879 50.14 4.83 -41.00
N ALA A 880 50.62 5.68 -41.90
CA ALA A 880 49.79 6.65 -42.61
C ALA A 880 48.66 5.97 -43.42
N ASN A 881 48.95 4.84 -44.07
CA ASN A 881 47.92 4.03 -44.73
C ASN A 881 46.91 3.41 -43.75
N ALA A 882 47.35 2.95 -42.58
CA ALA A 882 46.46 2.45 -41.53
C ALA A 882 45.52 3.55 -41.02
N TYR A 883 46.02 4.76 -40.79
CA TYR A 883 45.20 5.93 -40.45
C TYR A 883 44.22 6.34 -41.55
N TRP A 884 44.63 6.25 -42.83
CA TRP A 884 43.72 6.50 -43.94
C TRP A 884 42.60 5.46 -44.02
N ARG A 885 42.89 4.18 -43.78
CA ARG A 885 41.85 3.12 -43.73
C ARG A 885 40.94 3.24 -42.51
N GLY A 886 41.48 3.63 -41.36
CA GLY A 886 40.74 3.73 -40.10
C GLY A 886 39.96 5.03 -39.89
N ASN A 887 40.04 6.03 -40.76
CA ASN A 887 39.30 7.28 -40.51
C ASN A 887 37.78 7.13 -40.66
N ALA A 888 37.05 8.08 -40.08
CA ALA A 888 35.58 8.17 -40.10
C ALA A 888 34.98 7.97 -41.51
N ILE A 889 35.53 8.63 -42.52
CA ILE A 889 34.96 8.65 -43.88
C ILE A 889 35.14 7.29 -44.56
N ASN A 890 36.33 6.69 -44.44
CA ASN A 890 36.60 5.39 -45.04
C ASN A 890 35.79 4.27 -44.35
N SER A 891 35.70 4.27 -43.02
CA SER A 891 34.88 3.30 -42.26
C SER A 891 33.38 3.43 -42.57
N ALA A 892 32.85 4.66 -42.67
CA ALA A 892 31.48 4.90 -43.15
C ALA A 892 31.27 4.38 -44.59
N SER A 893 32.25 4.57 -45.49
CA SER A 893 32.13 4.13 -46.89
C SER A 893 31.98 2.61 -47.08
N VAL A 894 32.41 1.81 -46.09
CA VAL A 894 32.24 0.36 -46.04
C VAL A 894 31.18 -0.10 -45.03
N HIS A 895 30.42 0.84 -44.47
CA HIS A 895 29.32 0.60 -43.52
C HIS A 895 29.77 -0.16 -42.25
N GLU A 896 30.94 0.24 -41.72
CA GLU A 896 31.37 -0.05 -40.34
C GLU A 896 30.68 0.85 -39.30
N ASN A 897 30.14 1.99 -39.72
CA ASN A 897 29.26 2.87 -38.97
C ASN A 897 28.20 3.47 -39.93
N ASP A 898 27.14 4.06 -39.40
CA ASP A 898 25.98 4.51 -40.18
C ASP A 898 26.25 5.81 -40.95
N GLY A 899 27.23 6.59 -40.51
CA GLY A 899 27.66 7.79 -41.21
C GLY A 899 28.59 8.69 -40.41
N VAL A 900 29.19 9.65 -41.12
CA VAL A 900 29.97 10.75 -40.53
C VAL A 900 29.10 12.02 -40.52
N ILE A 901 29.01 12.70 -39.38
CA ILE A 901 28.18 13.88 -39.20
C ILE A 901 29.00 15.13 -38.89
N ASP A 902 28.43 16.31 -39.12
CA ASP A 902 28.91 17.54 -38.48
C ASP A 902 28.65 17.41 -36.97
N PRO A 903 29.64 17.65 -36.09
CA PRO A 903 29.43 17.66 -34.64
C PRO A 903 28.23 18.51 -34.19
N ALA A 904 27.93 19.61 -34.90
CA ALA A 904 26.79 20.47 -34.61
C ALA A 904 25.40 19.84 -34.89
N ASP A 905 25.32 18.79 -35.72
CA ASP A 905 24.07 18.05 -35.99
C ASP A 905 23.79 16.94 -34.96
N THR A 906 24.66 16.73 -33.96
CA THR A 906 24.56 15.58 -33.04
C THR A 906 23.22 15.51 -32.30
N ARG A 907 22.74 16.62 -31.73
CA ARG A 907 21.42 16.70 -31.06
C ARG A 907 20.27 16.30 -31.99
N ARG A 908 20.29 16.80 -33.23
CA ARG A 908 19.27 16.52 -34.24
C ARG A 908 19.15 15.02 -34.55
N TRP A 909 20.27 14.30 -34.61
CA TRP A 909 20.26 12.85 -34.78
C TRP A 909 19.64 12.13 -33.59
N ILE A 910 20.03 12.50 -32.37
CA ILE A 910 19.49 11.92 -31.13
C ILE A 910 17.98 12.12 -31.04
N VAL A 911 17.49 13.35 -31.21
CA VAL A 911 16.05 13.66 -31.18
C VAL A 911 15.29 12.93 -32.28
N ARG A 912 15.84 12.84 -33.50
CA ARG A 912 15.20 12.06 -34.59
C ARG A 912 15.18 10.56 -34.31
N GLY A 913 16.16 10.04 -33.59
CA GLY A 913 16.18 8.67 -33.08
C GLY A 913 15.10 8.43 -32.03
N LEU A 914 15.00 9.32 -31.03
CA LEU A 914 13.96 9.27 -29.98
C LEU A 914 12.54 9.28 -30.57
N MET A 915 12.30 10.16 -31.56
CA MET A 915 11.02 10.27 -32.27
C MET A 915 10.68 9.06 -33.16
N ALA A 916 11.62 8.12 -33.34
CA ALA A 916 11.39 6.84 -34.02
C ALA A 916 11.17 5.67 -33.04
N CYS A 917 11.32 5.90 -31.72
CA CYS A 917 11.02 4.91 -30.69
C CYS A 917 9.52 4.95 -30.33
N GLU A 918 8.96 3.79 -30.00
CA GLU A 918 7.52 3.65 -29.68
C GLU A 918 7.13 4.37 -28.37
N ASN A 919 8.02 4.33 -27.38
CA ASN A 919 7.91 5.14 -26.16
C ASN A 919 9.31 5.52 -25.63
N PRO A 920 9.77 6.76 -25.83
CA PRO A 920 11.05 7.25 -25.30
C PRO A 920 10.95 7.79 -23.85
N GLU A 921 9.76 7.84 -23.25
CA GLU A 921 9.56 8.43 -21.92
C GLU A 921 9.91 7.46 -20.77
N PRO A 922 10.29 8.00 -19.59
CA PRO A 922 10.47 7.23 -18.38
C PRO A 922 9.21 6.49 -17.92
N ILE A 923 9.37 5.21 -17.58
CA ILE A 923 8.30 4.36 -17.04
C ILE A 923 8.21 4.49 -15.51
N ARG A 924 6.98 4.54 -14.99
CA ARG A 924 6.70 4.77 -13.56
C ARG A 924 7.10 3.58 -12.68
N ARG A 925 6.83 2.35 -13.12
CA ARG A 925 7.32 1.13 -12.48
C ARG A 925 8.48 0.57 -13.30
N GLY A 926 9.64 0.39 -12.68
CA GLY A 926 10.83 -0.10 -13.35
C GLY A 926 10.68 -1.56 -13.81
N ARG A 927 11.49 -1.95 -14.81
CA ARG A 927 11.37 -3.26 -15.49
C ARG A 927 12.40 -4.32 -15.08
N ARG A 928 13.31 -3.99 -14.17
CA ARG A 928 14.35 -4.92 -13.69
C ARG A 928 13.97 -5.44 -12.29
N PRO A 929 14.32 -6.69 -11.94
CA PRO A 929 14.03 -7.24 -10.61
C PRO A 929 14.83 -6.56 -9.49
N ASN A 930 15.90 -5.86 -9.84
CA ASN A 930 16.67 -4.93 -9.01
C ASN A 930 17.56 -4.06 -9.91
N ILE A 931 18.18 -3.05 -9.30
CA ILE A 931 19.37 -2.38 -9.81
C ILE A 931 20.52 -2.82 -8.89
N ASP A 932 21.62 -3.30 -9.47
CA ASP A 932 22.78 -3.70 -8.67
C ASP A 932 23.35 -2.48 -7.92
N THR A 933 23.72 -2.65 -6.65
CA THR A 933 24.26 -1.57 -5.82
C THR A 933 25.69 -1.18 -6.24
N TRP A 934 26.38 -2.06 -6.98
CA TRP A 934 27.75 -1.86 -7.45
C TRP A 934 27.88 -1.46 -8.92
#